data_AF-A0A348DCM3-F1
#
_entry.id   AF-A0A348DCM3-F1
#
_cell.length_a   1.000
_cell.length_b   1.000
_cell.length_c   1.000
_cell.angle_alpha   90.00
_cell.angle_beta   90.00
_cell.angle_gamma   90.00
#
_symmetry.space_group_name_H-M   'P 1'
#
loop_
_entity.id
_entity.type
_entity.pdbx_description
1 polymer ?
#
loop_
_entity_poly.entity_id
_entity_poly.type
_entity_poly.pdbx_seq_one_letter_code
_entity_poly.pdbx_strand_id
1 'polypeptide(L)'
;MEYKIDDISALLSGVHVVSDNEDGDGWFFSQDLTTNYVPARLSLNENLTGDIDGARVILISAPGAVGKSVLARELSNKTGSIYLDLSKASSIAGNYVIGGLANKDILPAWNSGSVGLIIDSLDEARLRVTQDSFEDFLLDVSKVSKRNKNPIIIFGRVGIIEEAWLILSEIHNINCPVFDIEFFNESEATDFIEKNLLRLSESQRQEYRHLSSSLSIHSQVYKSSIRGVVDELKEISGAESTRFFGYAPVLEAVSKVIGTIKNPSRILEEMKDILSGEMLLSICKAVLSREQYKLTQQLSEKFDSIKEDLYSIDEQLSRLACRLFNIPPINSMSMLSGDLIALYNDAVESMLPQHPFLDGTGRKVASSVFEACILSYALRSENKSISNAAKNYCLLGVSTPNPFLFDFFVESRVQHGDLEINSSFIGILFDSALSKLKINDSATLIVNDDEDMRLHVEFIISNSNDEEPKEIEFTSDGYSSIVLGTKVGNVFINTESSDVEFVSGEQLELFSPISISCDCLRINSEKLIVKSVKKDEGNTSVILEANRFESNQTINPPLVRPGSELYVNWPSSEGFPWSAFSNKLVNSNSDDRVADALRVFRRIVMAFRSHSKGRLARLQDKVNHARMLRGEDGRMLLSQLVKDGVISPENHMYYLEPNLLGSVAGASFLQVNTKNYSDETLQYVARAIKHTE
;
A
#
# COMPACT_ATOMS: atom_id res chain seq x y z
N MET A 1 -18.22 3.95 25.70
CA MET A 1 -18.20 2.85 26.71
C MET A 1 -17.99 1.54 25.95
N GLU A 2 -17.12 0.66 26.45
CA GLU A 2 -16.77 -0.60 25.78
C GLU A 2 -17.62 -1.75 26.34
N TYR A 3 -18.18 -2.57 25.45
CA TYR A 3 -19.07 -3.68 25.75
C TYR A 3 -18.52 -4.96 25.13
N LYS A 4 -18.93 -6.10 25.68
CA LYS A 4 -18.63 -7.44 25.19
C LYS A 4 -19.92 -8.16 24.80
N ILE A 5 -19.77 -9.29 24.12
CA ILE A 5 -20.88 -10.18 23.79
C ILE A 5 -21.72 -10.55 25.04
N ASP A 6 -21.09 -10.64 26.21
CA ASP A 6 -21.76 -10.96 27.48
C ASP A 6 -22.76 -9.89 27.90
N ASP A 7 -22.41 -8.62 27.70
CA ASP A 7 -23.27 -7.49 28.03
C ASP A 7 -24.52 -7.46 27.15
N ILE A 8 -24.34 -7.74 25.85
CA ILE A 8 -25.46 -7.84 24.90
C ILE A 8 -26.30 -9.10 25.18
N SER A 9 -25.66 -10.23 25.49
CA SER A 9 -26.35 -11.49 25.81
C SER A 9 -27.22 -11.36 27.07
N ALA A 10 -26.80 -10.55 28.05
CA ALA A 10 -27.55 -10.32 29.27
C ALA A 10 -28.95 -9.73 29.01
N LEU A 11 -29.10 -8.92 27.94
CA LEU A 11 -30.38 -8.36 27.50
C LEU A 11 -31.37 -9.44 27.00
N LEU A 12 -30.87 -10.65 26.71
CA LEU A 12 -31.62 -11.80 26.22
C LEU A 12 -31.66 -12.95 27.25
N SER A 13 -31.33 -12.70 28.52
CA SER A 13 -31.23 -13.73 29.57
C SER A 13 -32.50 -14.55 29.87
N GLY A 14 -33.67 -14.11 29.38
CA GLY A 14 -34.95 -14.83 29.49
C GLY A 14 -35.38 -15.60 28.24
N VAL A 15 -34.53 -15.67 27.22
CA VAL A 15 -34.78 -16.39 25.97
C VAL A 15 -34.51 -17.88 26.13
N HIS A 16 -35.33 -18.71 25.46
CA HIS A 16 -35.17 -20.16 25.39
C HIS A 16 -35.01 -20.62 23.95
N VAL A 17 -34.28 -21.73 23.79
CA VAL A 17 -34.06 -22.37 22.49
C VAL A 17 -35.37 -22.88 21.92
N VAL A 18 -35.59 -22.63 20.63
CA VAL A 18 -36.68 -23.22 19.85
C VAL A 18 -36.10 -24.39 19.06
N SER A 19 -36.33 -25.62 19.49
CA SER A 19 -35.70 -26.82 18.90
C SER A 19 -36.56 -27.59 17.90
N ASP A 20 -37.86 -27.31 17.84
CA ASP A 20 -38.84 -28.17 17.16
C ASP A 20 -39.10 -27.77 15.69
N ASN A 21 -38.40 -26.74 15.20
CA ASN A 21 -38.59 -26.18 13.86
C ASN A 21 -37.44 -26.52 12.92
N GLU A 22 -37.76 -26.76 11.65
CA GLU A 22 -36.76 -26.99 10.59
C GLU A 22 -36.13 -25.67 10.11
N ASP A 23 -34.83 -25.72 9.85
CA ASP A 23 -34.09 -24.62 9.24
C ASP A 23 -34.54 -24.40 7.78
N GLY A 24 -34.69 -23.15 7.36
CA GLY A 24 -35.11 -22.85 5.99
C GLY A 24 -35.45 -21.38 5.73
N ASP A 25 -35.27 -20.97 4.46
CA ASP A 25 -35.53 -19.60 3.98
C ASP A 25 -34.80 -18.51 4.81
N GLY A 26 -33.56 -18.80 5.23
CA GLY A 26 -32.75 -17.91 6.06
C GLY A 26 -33.02 -18.00 7.56
N TRP A 27 -34.03 -18.74 8.02
CA TRP A 27 -34.30 -18.95 9.44
C TRP A 27 -33.58 -20.20 9.97
N PHE A 28 -32.80 -20.03 11.03
CA PHE A 28 -32.03 -21.08 11.67
C PHE A 28 -32.37 -21.16 13.17
N PHE A 29 -32.62 -22.39 13.60
CA PHE A 29 -33.03 -22.79 14.95
C PHE A 29 -31.99 -23.68 15.62
N SER A 30 -31.17 -24.36 14.82
CA SER A 30 -30.09 -25.23 15.26
C SER A 30 -28.92 -24.44 15.89
N GLN A 31 -28.27 -25.05 16.89
CA GLN A 31 -27.09 -24.50 17.55
C GLN A 31 -25.84 -25.28 17.17
N ASP A 32 -24.87 -24.59 16.57
CA ASP A 32 -23.50 -25.09 16.41
C ASP A 32 -22.56 -24.14 17.16
N LEU A 33 -22.32 -24.42 18.45
CA LEU A 33 -21.38 -23.66 19.26
C LEU A 33 -19.98 -23.77 18.65
N THR A 34 -19.38 -22.64 18.24
CA THR A 34 -18.00 -22.67 17.77
C THR A 34 -17.06 -22.56 18.96
N THR A 35 -16.24 -23.58 19.18
CA THR A 35 -15.19 -23.58 20.22
C THR A 35 -14.07 -22.56 19.93
N ASN A 36 -14.05 -22.01 18.71
CA ASN A 36 -12.97 -21.21 18.15
C ASN A 36 -13.30 -19.71 18.07
N TYR A 37 -14.38 -19.25 18.69
CA TYR A 37 -14.75 -17.82 18.72
C TYR A 37 -13.80 -16.98 19.58
N VAL A 38 -13.34 -15.84 19.06
CA VAL A 38 -12.66 -14.79 19.86
C VAL A 38 -13.68 -13.69 20.17
N PRO A 39 -13.92 -13.36 21.46
CA PRO A 39 -14.86 -12.32 21.84
C PRO A 39 -14.59 -10.99 21.13
N ALA A 40 -15.60 -10.48 20.43
CA ALA A 40 -15.56 -9.18 19.81
C ALA A 40 -15.82 -8.08 20.86
N ARG A 41 -15.09 -6.98 20.74
CA ARG A 41 -15.34 -5.75 21.50
C ARG A 41 -16.32 -4.88 20.73
N LEU A 42 -17.24 -4.28 21.45
CA LEU A 42 -18.30 -3.43 20.92
C LEU A 42 -18.18 -2.05 21.55
N SER A 43 -18.26 -1.00 20.76
CA SER A 43 -18.36 0.37 21.25
C SER A 43 -19.72 0.94 20.89
N LEU A 44 -20.36 1.65 21.83
CA LEU A 44 -21.59 2.37 21.52
C LEU A 44 -21.25 3.58 20.64
N ASN A 45 -21.93 3.71 19.50
CA ASN A 45 -21.73 4.81 18.57
C ASN A 45 -22.30 6.11 19.15
N GLU A 46 -21.44 7.11 19.38
CA GLU A 46 -21.84 8.36 20.03
C GLU A 46 -22.70 9.27 19.13
N ASN A 47 -22.63 9.09 17.81
CA ASN A 47 -23.36 9.90 16.84
C ASN A 47 -24.77 9.37 16.56
N LEU A 48 -24.97 8.06 16.73
CA LEU A 48 -26.25 7.37 16.49
C LEU A 48 -26.88 7.04 17.84
N THR A 49 -27.52 8.05 18.43
CA THR A 49 -27.97 8.03 19.82
C THR A 49 -29.10 7.02 20.06
N GLY A 50 -29.03 6.31 21.18
CA GLY A 50 -30.07 5.44 21.72
C GLY A 50 -29.70 5.00 23.14
N ASP A 51 -30.70 4.64 23.95
CA ASP A 51 -30.46 4.09 25.28
C ASP A 51 -30.46 2.56 25.19
N ILE A 52 -29.49 1.91 25.83
CA ILE A 52 -29.46 0.46 25.93
C ILE A 52 -30.65 -0.01 26.79
N ASP A 53 -30.98 0.75 27.82
CA ASP A 53 -32.11 0.45 28.68
C ASP A 53 -33.41 0.69 27.93
N GLY A 54 -34.20 -0.37 27.76
CA GLY A 54 -35.47 -0.32 27.03
C GLY A 54 -35.32 -0.29 25.51
N ALA A 55 -34.14 -0.60 24.97
CA ALA A 55 -33.95 -0.80 23.54
C ALA A 55 -34.93 -1.85 23.00
N ARG A 56 -35.57 -1.55 21.86
CA ARG A 56 -36.44 -2.51 21.14
C ARG A 56 -35.76 -3.12 19.93
N VAL A 57 -34.80 -2.40 19.38
CA VAL A 57 -33.90 -2.87 18.34
C VAL A 57 -32.49 -2.46 18.73
N ILE A 58 -31.51 -3.34 18.55
CA ILE A 58 -30.09 -3.03 18.69
C ILE A 58 -29.46 -3.24 17.34
N LEU A 59 -28.75 -2.22 16.84
CA LEU A 59 -28.03 -2.31 15.58
C LEU A 59 -26.55 -2.55 15.86
N ILE A 60 -25.95 -3.50 15.14
CA ILE A 60 -24.53 -3.79 15.22
C ILE A 60 -23.91 -3.56 13.85
N SER A 61 -23.15 -2.47 13.79
CA SER A 61 -22.42 -1.95 12.67
C SER A 61 -20.99 -2.50 12.67
N ALA A 62 -20.48 -2.78 11.48
CA ALA A 62 -19.05 -2.99 11.33
C ALA A 62 -18.56 -2.79 9.89
N PRO A 63 -17.29 -2.40 9.69
CA PRO A 63 -16.63 -2.52 8.40
C PRO A 63 -16.73 -3.95 7.83
N GLY A 64 -16.53 -4.08 6.52
CA GLY A 64 -16.55 -5.39 5.87
C GLY A 64 -15.63 -6.39 6.58
N ALA A 65 -16.10 -7.62 6.79
CA ALA A 65 -15.28 -8.77 7.20
C ALA A 65 -14.54 -8.73 8.57
N VAL A 66 -14.97 -7.92 9.53
CA VAL A 66 -14.46 -7.98 10.93
C VAL A 66 -15.13 -9.05 11.82
N GLY A 67 -16.01 -9.89 11.27
CA GLY A 67 -16.62 -11.00 12.00
C GLY A 67 -18.10 -10.84 12.42
N LYS A 68 -18.87 -9.94 11.79
CA LYS A 68 -20.31 -9.74 12.04
C LYS A 68 -21.12 -11.04 12.15
N SER A 69 -21.11 -11.86 11.10
CA SER A 69 -21.87 -13.12 11.08
C SER A 69 -21.39 -14.15 12.09
N VAL A 70 -20.11 -14.11 12.47
CA VAL A 70 -19.58 -14.96 13.54
C VAL A 70 -20.14 -14.50 14.88
N LEU A 71 -20.12 -13.20 15.18
CA LEU A 71 -20.70 -12.63 16.39
C LEU A 71 -22.23 -12.87 16.44
N ALA A 72 -22.94 -12.72 15.33
CA ALA A 72 -24.39 -12.95 15.25
C ALA A 72 -24.75 -14.40 15.60
N ARG A 73 -24.03 -15.38 15.04
CA ARG A 73 -24.23 -16.81 15.34
C ARG A 73 -23.87 -17.14 16.78
N GLU A 74 -22.75 -16.62 17.28
CA GLU A 74 -22.34 -16.85 18.66
C GLU A 74 -23.32 -16.27 19.67
N LEU A 75 -23.86 -15.09 19.40
CA LEU A 75 -24.91 -14.50 20.21
C LEU A 75 -26.19 -15.33 20.17
N SER A 76 -26.53 -15.90 19.00
CA SER A 76 -27.68 -16.81 18.84
C SER A 76 -27.49 -18.08 19.66
N ASN A 77 -26.34 -18.72 19.52
CA ASN A 77 -25.98 -19.94 20.25
C ASN A 77 -26.00 -19.71 21.77
N LYS A 78 -25.42 -18.59 22.21
CA LYS A 78 -25.29 -18.26 23.64
C LYS A 78 -26.63 -17.94 24.29
N THR A 79 -27.55 -17.31 23.56
CA THR A 79 -28.84 -16.85 24.11
C THR A 79 -30.00 -17.80 23.81
N GLY A 80 -29.83 -18.74 22.86
CA GLY A 80 -30.94 -19.53 22.33
C GLY A 80 -31.86 -18.76 21.40
N SER A 81 -31.46 -17.57 20.95
CA SER A 81 -32.23 -16.78 19.98
C SER A 81 -32.27 -17.46 18.61
N ILE A 82 -33.26 -17.09 17.82
CA ILE A 82 -33.40 -17.49 16.42
C ILE A 82 -32.44 -16.66 15.57
N TYR A 83 -31.68 -17.32 14.69
CA TYR A 83 -30.77 -16.66 13.75
C TYR A 83 -31.46 -16.53 12.39
N LEU A 84 -31.67 -15.30 11.94
CA LEU A 84 -32.21 -14.97 10.62
C LEU A 84 -31.10 -14.40 9.74
N ASP A 85 -30.59 -15.22 8.82
CA ASP A 85 -29.59 -14.82 7.83
C ASP A 85 -30.27 -14.32 6.57
N LEU A 86 -30.32 -12.98 6.41
CA LEU A 86 -31.01 -12.39 5.29
C LEU A 86 -30.33 -12.74 3.96
N SER A 87 -29.04 -13.07 3.91
CA SER A 87 -28.35 -13.48 2.67
C SER A 87 -29.00 -14.70 2.00
N LYS A 88 -29.66 -15.56 2.78
CA LYS A 88 -30.32 -16.79 2.33
C LYS A 88 -31.84 -16.66 2.21
N ALA A 89 -32.41 -15.53 2.60
CA ALA A 89 -33.83 -15.27 2.45
C ALA A 89 -34.20 -15.13 0.96
N SER A 90 -35.28 -15.79 0.55
CA SER A 90 -35.79 -15.80 -0.83
C SER A 90 -36.48 -14.49 -1.24
N SER A 91 -37.13 -13.81 -0.29
CA SER A 91 -37.78 -12.51 -0.49
C SER A 91 -37.70 -11.68 0.78
N ILE A 92 -37.54 -10.36 0.66
CA ILE A 92 -37.46 -9.44 1.80
C ILE A 92 -38.33 -8.23 1.47
N ALA A 93 -39.43 -8.08 2.20
CA ALA A 93 -40.40 -7.01 2.05
C ALA A 93 -41.23 -6.86 3.34
N GLY A 94 -42.29 -6.06 3.29
CA GLY A 94 -43.25 -5.95 4.38
C GLY A 94 -43.85 -7.30 4.81
N ASN A 95 -44.08 -7.44 6.12
CA ASN A 95 -44.58 -8.64 6.79
C ASN A 95 -43.66 -9.87 6.76
N TYR A 96 -42.40 -9.75 6.32
CA TYR A 96 -41.48 -10.88 6.28
C TYR A 96 -41.19 -11.47 7.66
N VAL A 97 -40.91 -10.62 8.66
CA VAL A 97 -40.58 -11.06 10.03
C VAL A 97 -41.84 -11.54 10.75
N ILE A 98 -42.92 -10.76 10.73
CA ILE A 98 -44.15 -11.16 11.40
C ILE A 98 -44.76 -12.42 10.79
N GLY A 99 -44.73 -12.52 9.45
CA GLY A 99 -45.20 -13.67 8.70
C GLY A 99 -44.33 -14.89 8.96
N GLY A 100 -43.00 -14.74 8.99
CA GLY A 100 -42.07 -15.81 9.33
C GLY A 100 -42.31 -16.39 10.72
N LEU A 101 -42.51 -15.52 11.73
CA LEU A 101 -42.85 -15.96 13.09
C LEU A 101 -44.21 -16.66 13.17
N ALA A 102 -45.20 -16.20 12.41
CA ALA A 102 -46.54 -16.81 12.38
C ALA A 102 -46.53 -18.17 11.66
N ASN A 103 -45.91 -18.26 10.49
CA ASN A 103 -45.86 -19.46 9.66
C ASN A 103 -45.09 -20.61 10.32
N LYS A 104 -44.19 -20.29 11.25
CA LYS A 104 -43.40 -21.25 12.02
C LYS A 104 -43.97 -21.50 13.43
N ASP A 105 -45.18 -21.03 13.72
CA ASP A 105 -45.88 -21.16 15.01
C ASP A 105 -45.12 -20.58 16.23
N ILE A 106 -44.23 -19.62 16.00
CA ILE A 106 -43.38 -18.98 17.04
C ILE A 106 -44.05 -17.72 17.63
N LEU A 107 -44.97 -17.10 16.90
CA LEU A 107 -45.53 -15.80 17.28
C LEU A 107 -46.09 -15.71 18.72
N PRO A 108 -46.76 -16.73 19.30
CA PRO A 108 -47.15 -16.72 20.71
C PRO A 108 -45.95 -16.64 21.67
N ALA A 109 -44.89 -17.39 21.40
CA ALA A 109 -43.65 -17.38 22.18
C ALA A 109 -42.89 -16.05 22.02
N TRP A 110 -42.96 -15.43 20.84
CA TRP A 110 -42.42 -14.09 20.62
C TRP A 110 -43.14 -13.06 21.51
N ASN A 111 -44.47 -13.07 21.52
CA ASN A 111 -45.27 -12.11 22.28
C ASN A 111 -45.13 -12.29 23.80
N SER A 112 -44.83 -13.50 24.30
CA SER A 112 -44.54 -13.72 25.72
C SER A 112 -43.12 -13.27 26.12
N GLY A 113 -42.25 -13.04 25.14
CA GLY A 113 -40.84 -12.72 25.32
C GLY A 113 -40.00 -13.90 25.78
N SER A 114 -40.41 -15.13 25.45
CA SER A 114 -39.63 -16.34 25.72
C SER A 114 -38.66 -16.71 24.59
N VAL A 115 -38.71 -16.00 23.46
CA VAL A 115 -37.78 -16.17 22.33
C VAL A 115 -37.12 -14.84 21.95
N GLY A 116 -35.94 -14.93 21.35
CA GLY A 116 -35.16 -13.80 20.83
C GLY A 116 -34.94 -13.93 19.32
N LEU A 117 -34.59 -12.84 18.67
CA LEU A 117 -34.35 -12.79 17.23
C LEU A 117 -33.10 -11.98 16.93
N ILE A 118 -32.18 -12.61 16.19
CA ILE A 118 -30.96 -11.99 15.68
C ILE A 118 -31.04 -12.03 14.16
N ILE A 119 -30.97 -10.87 13.53
CA ILE A 119 -31.03 -10.69 12.09
C ILE A 119 -29.63 -10.34 11.60
N ASP A 120 -29.10 -11.07 10.63
CA ASP A 120 -27.79 -10.86 10.05
C ASP A 120 -27.87 -10.55 8.56
N SER A 121 -26.78 -10.03 8.01
CA SER A 121 -26.63 -9.75 6.57
C SER A 121 -27.62 -8.69 6.04
N LEU A 122 -27.92 -7.64 6.81
CA LEU A 122 -28.80 -6.54 6.36
C LEU A 122 -28.29 -5.84 5.10
N ASP A 123 -26.97 -5.72 4.95
CA ASP A 123 -26.35 -5.17 3.74
C ASP A 123 -26.58 -6.06 2.51
N GLU A 124 -26.59 -7.37 2.67
CA GLU A 124 -26.88 -8.33 1.59
C GLU A 124 -28.36 -8.38 1.22
N ALA A 125 -29.25 -8.06 2.18
CA ALA A 125 -30.65 -7.83 1.91
C ALA A 125 -30.85 -6.59 1.06
N ARG A 126 -30.26 -5.46 1.47
CA ARG A 126 -30.42 -4.16 0.80
C ARG A 126 -30.04 -4.22 -0.66
N LEU A 127 -29.03 -5.01 -1.03
CA LEU A 127 -28.53 -5.18 -2.40
C LEU A 127 -29.52 -5.89 -3.34
N ARG A 128 -30.47 -6.67 -2.80
CA ARG A 128 -31.41 -7.47 -3.60
C ARG A 128 -32.82 -6.88 -3.68
N VAL A 129 -33.08 -5.78 -2.97
CA VAL A 129 -34.43 -5.21 -2.85
C VAL A 129 -34.49 -3.74 -3.24
N THR A 130 -35.69 -3.26 -3.59
CA THR A 130 -35.94 -1.83 -3.81
C THR A 130 -35.93 -1.06 -2.49
N GLN A 131 -35.77 0.27 -2.55
CA GLN A 131 -35.87 1.15 -1.39
C GLN A 131 -37.19 0.94 -0.64
N ASP A 132 -38.31 0.96 -1.35
CA ASP A 132 -39.65 0.77 -0.77
C ASP A 132 -39.77 -0.59 -0.05
N SER A 133 -39.22 -1.66 -0.63
CA SER A 133 -39.26 -3.00 -0.01
C SER A 133 -38.40 -3.08 1.25
N PHE A 134 -37.28 -2.36 1.26
CA PHE A 134 -36.40 -2.25 2.42
C PHE A 134 -37.04 -1.46 3.55
N GLU A 135 -37.68 -0.33 3.24
CA GLU A 135 -38.44 0.47 4.21
C GLU A 135 -39.63 -0.31 4.78
N ASP A 136 -40.37 -1.02 3.93
CA ASP A 136 -41.48 -1.88 4.36
C ASP A 136 -41.01 -3.02 5.29
N PHE A 137 -39.83 -3.59 5.03
CA PHE A 137 -39.21 -4.58 5.92
C PHE A 137 -38.85 -3.98 7.28
N LEU A 138 -38.23 -2.80 7.31
CA LEU A 138 -37.88 -2.12 8.57
C LEU A 138 -39.12 -1.66 9.36
N LEU A 139 -40.20 -1.28 8.66
CA LEU A 139 -41.50 -1.04 9.27
C LEU A 139 -42.07 -2.30 9.93
N ASP A 140 -41.91 -3.47 9.29
CA ASP A 140 -42.29 -4.75 9.88
C ASP A 140 -41.46 -5.05 11.14
N VAL A 141 -40.14 -4.90 11.08
CA VAL A 141 -39.24 -5.01 12.24
C VAL A 141 -39.68 -4.09 13.39
N SER A 142 -40.02 -2.83 13.10
CA SER A 142 -40.54 -1.88 14.09
C SER A 142 -41.85 -2.36 14.74
N LYS A 143 -42.78 -2.91 13.95
CA LYS A 143 -44.04 -3.47 14.49
C LYS A 143 -43.78 -4.71 15.34
N VAL A 144 -42.90 -5.61 14.91
CA VAL A 144 -42.57 -6.86 15.60
C VAL A 144 -41.84 -6.61 16.92
N SER A 145 -40.86 -5.70 16.92
CA SER A 145 -40.06 -5.34 18.11
C SER A 145 -40.92 -4.78 19.26
N LYS A 146 -42.02 -4.07 18.95
CA LYS A 146 -42.95 -3.56 19.97
C LYS A 146 -43.74 -4.65 20.69
N ARG A 147 -43.81 -5.87 20.15
CA ARG A 147 -44.59 -6.99 20.71
C ARG A 147 -43.80 -7.87 21.67
N ASN A 148 -42.47 -7.73 21.72
CA ASN A 148 -41.60 -8.50 22.60
C ASN A 148 -40.81 -7.52 23.49
N LYS A 149 -40.60 -7.90 24.76
CA LYS A 149 -39.78 -7.11 25.70
C LYS A 149 -38.29 -7.21 25.37
N ASN A 150 -37.85 -8.28 24.73
CA ASN A 150 -36.47 -8.52 24.32
C ASN A 150 -36.18 -7.76 23.02
N PRO A 151 -35.00 -7.13 22.87
CA PRO A 151 -34.63 -6.43 21.65
C PRO A 151 -34.44 -7.40 20.46
N ILE A 152 -34.77 -6.93 19.26
CA ILE A 152 -34.28 -7.54 18.01
C ILE A 152 -32.87 -7.02 17.77
N ILE A 153 -31.91 -7.90 17.49
CA ILE A 153 -30.53 -7.49 17.21
C ILE A 153 -30.27 -7.63 15.72
N ILE A 154 -29.77 -6.58 15.06
CA ILE A 154 -29.59 -6.55 13.60
C ILE A 154 -28.15 -6.21 13.25
N PHE A 155 -27.54 -7.00 12.38
CA PHE A 155 -26.16 -6.82 11.91
C PHE A 155 -26.11 -6.34 10.46
N GLY A 156 -25.20 -5.41 10.18
CA GLY A 156 -24.99 -4.87 8.84
C GLY A 156 -23.70 -4.08 8.73
N ARG A 157 -23.34 -3.68 7.50
CA ARG A 157 -22.25 -2.72 7.28
C ARG A 157 -22.68 -1.31 7.72
N VAL A 158 -21.69 -0.49 8.08
CA VAL A 158 -21.85 0.86 8.65
C VAL A 158 -22.93 1.68 7.93
N GLY A 159 -22.80 1.90 6.61
CA GLY A 159 -23.75 2.73 5.87
C GLY A 159 -25.18 2.18 5.83
N ILE A 160 -25.36 0.86 5.80
CA ILE A 160 -26.71 0.25 5.81
C ILE A 160 -27.33 0.32 7.22
N ILE A 161 -26.50 0.20 8.26
CA ILE A 161 -26.93 0.37 9.64
C ILE A 161 -27.31 1.83 9.92
N GLU A 162 -26.57 2.81 9.39
CA GLU A 162 -26.93 4.23 9.47
C GLU A 162 -28.29 4.51 8.80
N GLU A 163 -28.52 3.97 7.61
CA GLU A 163 -29.81 4.07 6.91
C GLU A 163 -30.95 3.43 7.73
N ALA A 164 -30.73 2.21 8.24
CA ALA A 164 -31.71 1.51 9.06
C ALA A 164 -31.99 2.24 10.39
N TRP A 165 -30.97 2.83 11.01
CA TRP A 165 -31.11 3.64 12.20
C TRP A 165 -31.99 4.87 11.94
N LEU A 166 -31.75 5.58 10.82
CA LEU A 166 -32.55 6.74 10.44
C LEU A 166 -34.03 6.36 10.28
N ILE A 167 -34.32 5.25 9.59
CA ILE A 167 -35.69 4.78 9.38
C ILE A 167 -36.34 4.32 10.71
N LEU A 168 -35.65 3.50 11.50
CA LEU A 168 -36.20 2.96 12.74
C LEU A 168 -36.37 4.03 13.83
N SER A 169 -35.36 4.87 14.03
CA SER A 169 -35.33 5.88 15.09
C SER A 169 -36.13 7.13 14.70
N GLU A 170 -35.82 7.78 13.58
CA GLU A 170 -36.43 9.07 13.23
C GLU A 170 -37.84 8.92 12.65
N ILE A 171 -38.08 7.89 11.82
CA ILE A 171 -39.39 7.70 11.16
C ILE A 171 -40.35 6.88 12.02
N HIS A 172 -39.85 5.82 12.67
CA HIS A 172 -40.68 4.89 13.42
C HIS A 172 -40.61 5.02 14.95
N ASN A 173 -39.81 5.97 15.46
CA ASN A 173 -39.65 6.30 16.87
C ASN A 173 -39.32 5.08 17.74
N ILE A 174 -38.35 4.28 17.28
CA ILE A 174 -37.80 3.13 18.00
C ILE A 174 -36.53 3.57 18.73
N ASN A 175 -36.43 3.22 20.02
CA ASN A 175 -35.17 3.30 20.74
C ASN A 175 -34.20 2.24 20.18
N CYS A 176 -33.16 2.72 19.50
CA CYS A 176 -32.30 1.93 18.62
C CYS A 176 -30.82 2.29 18.79
N PRO A 177 -30.15 1.88 19.89
CA PRO A 177 -28.72 2.09 20.04
C PRO A 177 -27.93 1.34 18.96
N VAL A 178 -26.86 1.97 18.47
CA VAL A 178 -25.94 1.40 17.49
C VAL A 178 -24.61 1.08 18.15
N PHE A 179 -24.11 -0.13 17.92
CA PHE A 179 -22.79 -0.56 18.35
C PHE A 179 -21.88 -0.79 17.15
N ASP A 180 -20.62 -0.38 17.25
CA ASP A 180 -19.58 -0.69 16.30
C ASP A 180 -18.74 -1.89 16.78
N ILE A 181 -18.48 -2.85 15.90
CA ILE A 181 -17.52 -3.92 16.16
C ILE A 181 -16.10 -3.35 16.01
N GLU A 182 -15.34 -3.41 17.10
CA GLU A 182 -13.95 -2.98 17.14
C GLU A 182 -13.02 -4.00 16.47
N PHE A 183 -11.91 -3.50 15.93
CA PHE A 183 -10.81 -4.37 15.49
C PHE A 183 -10.14 -5.06 16.67
N PHE A 184 -9.53 -6.21 16.41
CA PHE A 184 -8.80 -6.94 17.45
C PHE A 184 -7.61 -6.13 17.96
N ASN A 185 -7.46 -6.08 19.29
CA ASN A 185 -6.21 -5.63 19.91
C ASN A 185 -5.13 -6.72 19.82
N GLU A 186 -3.92 -6.44 20.30
CA GLU A 186 -2.78 -7.38 20.25
C GLU A 186 -3.08 -8.75 20.90
N SER A 187 -3.74 -8.74 22.06
CA SER A 187 -4.08 -9.97 22.78
C SER A 187 -5.12 -10.79 22.01
N GLU A 188 -6.14 -10.12 21.47
CA GLU A 188 -7.20 -10.77 20.71
C GLU A 188 -6.70 -11.27 19.36
N ALA A 189 -5.80 -10.53 18.71
CA ALA A 189 -5.14 -10.94 17.48
C ALA A 189 -4.28 -12.19 17.68
N THR A 190 -3.55 -12.25 18.80
CA THR A 190 -2.78 -13.44 19.21
C THR A 190 -3.71 -14.63 19.42
N ASP A 191 -4.78 -14.46 20.21
CA ASP A 191 -5.76 -15.51 20.47
C ASP A 191 -6.47 -15.98 19.18
N PHE A 192 -6.73 -15.07 18.25
CA PHE A 192 -7.34 -15.37 16.96
C PHE A 192 -6.43 -16.22 16.07
N ILE A 193 -5.13 -15.91 16.03
CA ILE A 193 -4.17 -16.73 15.29
C ILE A 193 -4.05 -18.11 15.94
N GLU A 194 -3.92 -18.20 17.27
CA GLU A 194 -3.85 -19.49 17.98
C GLU A 194 -5.05 -20.38 17.66
N LYS A 195 -6.28 -19.84 17.74
CA LYS A 195 -7.50 -20.58 17.41
C LYS A 195 -7.60 -20.96 15.94
N ASN A 196 -7.11 -20.13 15.03
CA ASN A 196 -7.06 -20.48 13.61
C ASN A 196 -6.05 -21.59 13.32
N LEU A 197 -4.89 -21.61 13.98
CA LEU A 197 -3.93 -22.70 13.84
C LEU A 197 -4.50 -24.03 14.34
N LEU A 198 -5.25 -24.02 15.44
CA LEU A 198 -6.00 -25.20 15.90
C LEU A 198 -6.99 -25.68 14.84
N ARG A 199 -7.79 -24.78 14.26
CA ARG A 199 -8.71 -25.10 13.15
C ARG A 199 -8.00 -25.67 11.92
N LEU A 200 -6.84 -25.10 11.56
CA LEU A 200 -6.03 -25.58 10.44
C LEU A 200 -5.46 -26.98 10.72
N SER A 201 -5.13 -27.27 11.98
CA SER A 201 -4.63 -28.59 12.41
C SER A 201 -5.66 -29.72 12.26
N GLU A 202 -6.96 -29.37 12.31
CA GLU A 202 -8.08 -30.29 12.09
C GLU A 202 -8.36 -30.52 10.59
N SER A 203 -7.77 -29.72 9.71
CA SER A 203 -7.98 -29.84 8.27
C SER A 203 -7.23 -31.06 7.68
N GLN A 204 -7.76 -31.64 6.60
CA GLN A 204 -7.13 -32.78 5.93
C GLN A 204 -5.96 -32.39 4.99
N ARG A 205 -5.57 -31.11 4.97
CA ARG A 205 -4.54 -30.61 4.05
C ARG A 205 -3.15 -31.11 4.46
N GLN A 206 -2.39 -31.59 3.47
CA GLN A 206 -1.06 -32.17 3.69
C GLN A 206 -0.09 -31.21 4.39
N GLU A 207 -0.14 -29.93 4.01
CA GLU A 207 0.72 -28.85 4.51
C GLU A 207 0.52 -28.52 5.99
N TYR A 208 -0.60 -28.92 6.60
CA TYR A 208 -0.96 -28.61 7.99
C TYR A 208 -0.90 -29.82 8.93
N ARG A 209 -0.54 -31.01 8.44
CA ARG A 209 -0.57 -32.25 9.24
C ARG A 209 0.35 -32.24 10.46
N HIS A 210 1.42 -31.43 10.45
CA HIS A 210 2.33 -31.31 11.60
C HIS A 210 1.74 -30.48 12.75
N LEU A 211 0.72 -29.66 12.50
CA LEU A 211 0.23 -28.69 13.48
C LEU A 211 -0.33 -29.34 14.73
N SER A 212 -1.08 -30.44 14.61
CA SER A 212 -1.74 -31.07 15.76
C SER A 212 -0.75 -31.54 16.83
N SER A 213 0.32 -32.22 16.43
CA SER A 213 1.40 -32.62 17.35
C SER A 213 2.30 -31.45 17.74
N SER A 214 2.58 -30.52 16.83
CA SER A 214 3.48 -29.39 17.08
C SER A 214 2.87 -28.38 18.08
N LEU A 215 1.60 -28.03 17.94
CA LEU A 215 0.89 -27.11 18.83
C LEU A 215 0.79 -27.64 20.27
N SER A 216 0.62 -28.96 20.43
CA SER A 216 0.57 -29.59 21.75
C SER A 216 1.95 -29.65 22.44
N ILE A 217 3.01 -29.96 21.68
CA ILE A 217 4.38 -30.09 22.22
C ILE A 217 5.03 -28.71 22.47
N HIS A 218 4.80 -27.74 21.58
CA HIS A 218 5.52 -26.46 21.56
C HIS A 218 4.62 -25.23 21.81
N SER A 219 3.52 -25.41 22.55
CA SER A 219 2.50 -24.37 22.78
C SER A 219 3.07 -23.00 23.20
N GLN A 220 4.02 -22.97 24.15
CA GLN A 220 4.64 -21.72 24.61
C GLN A 220 5.48 -21.04 23.53
N VAL A 221 6.17 -21.82 22.68
CA VAL A 221 6.99 -21.29 21.58
C VAL A 221 6.07 -20.66 20.53
N TYR A 222 4.98 -21.33 20.16
CA TYR A 222 3.97 -20.75 19.27
C TYR A 222 3.42 -19.45 19.83
N LYS A 223 3.00 -19.43 21.10
CA LYS A 223 2.46 -18.23 21.75
C LYS A 223 3.43 -17.05 21.70
N SER A 224 4.71 -17.29 22.03
CA SER A 224 5.73 -16.24 21.94
C SER A 224 5.99 -15.77 20.50
N SER A 225 6.04 -16.71 19.54
CA SER A 225 6.30 -16.39 18.13
C SER A 225 5.13 -15.62 17.51
N ILE A 226 3.89 -16.03 17.76
CA ILE A 226 2.67 -15.36 17.29
C ILE A 226 2.61 -13.93 17.84
N ARG A 227 2.89 -13.76 19.13
CA ARG A 227 2.95 -12.42 19.72
C ARG A 227 3.99 -11.54 19.02
N GLY A 228 5.19 -12.06 18.78
CA GLY A 228 6.21 -11.34 18.02
C GLY A 228 5.78 -10.98 16.59
N VAL A 229 5.00 -11.84 15.93
CA VAL A 229 4.43 -11.56 14.59
C VAL A 229 3.38 -10.45 14.66
N VAL A 230 2.51 -10.45 15.68
CA VAL A 230 1.51 -9.39 15.89
C VAL A 230 2.19 -8.05 16.20
N ASP A 231 3.23 -8.06 17.02
CA ASP A 231 4.03 -6.87 17.33
C ASP A 231 4.67 -6.31 16.04
N GLU A 232 5.24 -7.17 15.19
CA GLU A 232 5.82 -6.75 13.90
C GLU A 232 4.74 -6.20 12.95
N LEU A 233 3.57 -6.85 12.84
CA LEU A 233 2.45 -6.34 12.03
C LEU A 233 1.99 -4.95 12.49
N LYS A 234 1.97 -4.73 13.81
CA LYS A 234 1.63 -3.44 14.40
C LYS A 234 2.69 -2.38 14.09
N GLU A 235 3.97 -2.71 14.23
CA GLU A 235 5.07 -1.80 13.87
C GLU A 235 5.03 -1.42 12.39
N ILE A 236 4.83 -2.42 11.52
CA ILE A 236 4.75 -2.24 10.07
C ILE A 236 3.57 -1.30 9.72
N SER A 237 2.38 -1.56 10.24
CA SER A 237 1.15 -0.82 9.86
C SER A 237 1.05 0.63 10.39
N GLY A 238 1.95 1.07 11.26
CA GLY A 238 2.08 2.49 11.67
C GLY A 238 0.96 3.02 12.57
N ALA A 239 0.67 4.33 12.48
CA ALA A 239 -0.21 5.02 13.44
C ALA A 239 -1.70 4.59 13.38
N GLU A 240 -2.18 4.06 12.25
CA GLU A 240 -3.54 3.47 12.11
C GLU A 240 -3.52 1.93 12.16
N SER A 241 -2.56 1.36 12.89
CA SER A 241 -2.21 -0.07 12.89
C SER A 241 -3.37 -1.02 13.14
N THR A 242 -4.28 -0.72 14.07
CA THR A 242 -5.36 -1.64 14.49
C THR A 242 -6.33 -1.98 13.36
N ARG A 243 -6.57 -1.08 12.42
CA ARG A 243 -7.44 -1.32 11.24
C ARG A 243 -6.85 -2.31 10.25
N PHE A 244 -5.54 -2.56 10.32
CA PHE A 244 -4.86 -3.55 9.49
C PHE A 244 -4.51 -4.81 10.30
N PHE A 245 -3.66 -4.72 11.34
CA PHE A 245 -3.26 -5.95 12.07
C PHE A 245 -4.41 -6.56 12.86
N GLY A 246 -5.36 -5.75 13.34
CA GLY A 246 -6.54 -6.22 14.07
C GLY A 246 -7.65 -6.72 13.16
N TYR A 247 -7.44 -6.72 11.84
CA TYR A 247 -8.44 -7.10 10.86
C TYR A 247 -8.46 -8.62 10.65
N ALA A 248 -9.62 -9.25 10.88
CA ALA A 248 -9.75 -10.71 10.88
C ALA A 248 -9.21 -11.41 9.60
N PRO A 249 -9.45 -10.91 8.37
CA PRO A 249 -8.90 -11.53 7.16
C PRO A 249 -7.37 -11.46 7.08
N VAL A 250 -6.75 -10.40 7.63
CA VAL A 250 -5.29 -10.28 7.72
C VAL A 250 -4.77 -11.37 8.65
N LEU A 251 -5.36 -11.50 9.83
CA LEU A 251 -4.96 -12.51 10.82
C LEU A 251 -5.21 -13.94 10.31
N GLU A 252 -6.27 -14.17 9.53
CA GLU A 252 -6.52 -15.48 8.91
C GLU A 252 -5.45 -15.82 7.86
N ALA A 253 -5.03 -14.86 7.05
CA ALA A 253 -3.96 -15.05 6.08
C ALA A 253 -2.61 -15.31 6.78
N VAL A 254 -2.29 -14.54 7.80
CA VAL A 254 -1.12 -14.74 8.67
C VAL A 254 -1.13 -16.15 9.28
N SER A 255 -2.28 -16.60 9.79
CA SER A 255 -2.43 -17.94 10.36
C SER A 255 -2.15 -19.05 9.34
N LYS A 256 -2.58 -18.89 8.09
CA LYS A 256 -2.32 -19.86 7.00
C LYS A 256 -0.83 -19.98 6.69
N VAL A 257 -0.10 -18.87 6.72
CA VAL A 257 1.37 -18.86 6.50
C VAL A 257 2.09 -19.48 7.69
N ILE A 258 1.78 -19.06 8.93
CA ILE A 258 2.36 -19.68 10.14
C ILE A 258 2.09 -21.19 10.13
N GLY A 259 0.90 -21.60 9.67
CA GLY A 259 0.50 -22.99 9.56
C GLY A 259 1.43 -23.85 8.70
N THR A 260 2.14 -23.30 7.71
CA THR A 260 3.06 -24.06 6.84
C THR A 260 4.47 -24.20 7.42
N ILE A 261 4.82 -23.38 8.43
CA ILE A 261 6.14 -23.38 9.06
C ILE A 261 6.24 -24.57 10.02
N LYS A 262 7.21 -25.45 9.78
CA LYS A 262 7.36 -26.68 10.57
C LYS A 262 8.09 -26.47 11.90
N ASN A 263 9.00 -25.51 11.96
CA ASN A 263 9.80 -25.21 13.15
C ASN A 263 9.27 -23.96 13.86
N PRO A 264 8.59 -24.09 15.02
CA PRO A 264 7.94 -22.96 15.69
C PRO A 264 8.90 -21.84 16.10
N SER A 265 10.16 -22.19 16.39
CA SER A 265 11.20 -21.24 16.79
C SER A 265 11.65 -20.33 15.64
N ARG A 266 11.40 -20.71 14.38
CA ARG A 266 11.71 -19.91 13.20
C ARG A 266 10.53 -19.10 12.69
N ILE A 267 9.34 -19.26 13.27
CA ILE A 267 8.14 -18.53 12.82
C ILE A 267 8.41 -17.04 12.76
N LEU A 268 8.99 -16.43 13.80
CA LEU A 268 9.21 -14.98 13.79
C LEU A 268 10.23 -14.54 12.74
N GLU A 269 11.33 -15.28 12.58
CA GLU A 269 12.38 -15.02 11.58
C GLU A 269 11.80 -15.15 10.16
N GLU A 270 11.19 -16.30 9.85
CA GLU A 270 10.58 -16.56 8.54
C GLU A 270 9.43 -15.59 8.27
N MET A 271 8.62 -15.24 9.27
CA MET A 271 7.56 -14.24 9.10
C MET A 271 8.11 -12.84 8.89
N LYS A 272 9.27 -12.45 9.43
CA LYS A 272 9.86 -11.14 9.10
C LYS A 272 10.30 -11.08 7.64
N ASP A 273 10.85 -12.18 7.13
CA ASP A 273 11.21 -12.30 5.71
C ASP A 273 9.96 -12.35 4.81
N ILE A 274 8.89 -12.99 5.28
CA ILE A 274 7.62 -13.16 4.55
C ILE A 274 6.71 -11.93 4.66
N LEU A 275 6.72 -11.16 5.76
CA LEU A 275 6.00 -9.89 5.95
C LEU A 275 6.58 -8.75 5.10
N SER A 276 7.10 -9.11 3.94
CA SER A 276 7.49 -8.25 2.83
C SER A 276 6.26 -7.66 2.13
N GLY A 277 6.49 -6.82 1.12
CA GLY A 277 5.41 -6.31 0.27
C GLY A 277 4.60 -7.40 -0.42
N GLU A 278 5.18 -8.59 -0.65
CA GLU A 278 4.53 -9.69 -1.37
C GLU A 278 3.38 -10.27 -0.54
N MET A 279 3.61 -10.56 0.74
CA MET A 279 2.57 -11.07 1.62
C MET A 279 1.48 -10.04 1.84
N LEU A 280 1.84 -8.78 2.09
CA LEU A 280 0.84 -7.71 2.26
C LEU A 280 -0.03 -7.55 1.01
N LEU A 281 0.58 -7.62 -0.18
CA LEU A 281 -0.14 -7.60 -1.46
C LEU A 281 -1.04 -8.84 -1.62
N SER A 282 -0.57 -10.03 -1.23
CA SER A 282 -1.37 -11.27 -1.27
C SER A 282 -2.61 -11.20 -0.37
N ILE A 283 -2.47 -10.58 0.81
CA ILE A 283 -3.56 -10.34 1.76
C ILE A 283 -4.59 -9.40 1.13
N CYS A 284 -4.13 -8.30 0.51
CA CYS A 284 -5.00 -7.37 -0.20
C CYS A 284 -5.78 -8.08 -1.32
N LYS A 285 -5.11 -8.91 -2.13
CA LYS A 285 -5.76 -9.70 -3.18
C LYS A 285 -6.80 -10.68 -2.62
N ALA A 286 -6.52 -11.35 -1.49
CA ALA A 286 -7.47 -12.25 -0.85
C ALA A 286 -8.74 -11.53 -0.37
N VAL A 287 -8.61 -10.30 0.15
CA VAL A 287 -9.75 -9.46 0.53
C VAL A 287 -10.57 -9.08 -0.71
N LEU A 288 -9.92 -8.65 -1.80
CA LEU A 288 -10.59 -8.29 -3.06
C LEU A 288 -11.33 -9.48 -3.69
N SER A 289 -10.72 -10.68 -3.73
CA SER A 289 -11.38 -11.90 -4.20
C SER A 289 -12.62 -12.26 -3.37
N ARG A 290 -12.60 -12.01 -2.07
CA ARG A 290 -13.75 -12.23 -1.21
C ARG A 290 -14.89 -11.25 -1.52
N GLU A 291 -14.57 -9.98 -1.74
CA GLU A 291 -15.59 -8.98 -2.10
C GLU A 291 -16.15 -9.22 -3.51
N GLN A 292 -15.33 -9.73 -4.44
CA GLN A 292 -15.78 -10.28 -5.72
C GLN A 292 -16.84 -11.37 -5.51
N TYR A 293 -16.51 -12.40 -4.72
CA TYR A 293 -17.43 -13.49 -4.44
C TYR A 293 -18.75 -12.99 -3.82
N LYS A 294 -18.71 -12.04 -2.89
CA LYS A 294 -19.92 -11.48 -2.27
C LYS A 294 -20.84 -10.78 -3.26
N LEU A 295 -20.32 -9.83 -4.04
CA LEU A 295 -21.14 -9.12 -5.02
C LEU A 295 -21.71 -10.11 -6.02
N THR A 296 -20.85 -10.95 -6.58
CA THR A 296 -21.22 -11.88 -7.64
C THR A 296 -22.31 -12.83 -7.17
N GLN A 297 -22.21 -13.46 -5.99
CA GLN A 297 -23.25 -14.34 -5.46
C GLN A 297 -24.64 -13.68 -5.36
N GLN A 298 -24.71 -12.37 -5.15
CA GLN A 298 -25.95 -11.63 -5.00
C GLN A 298 -26.56 -11.17 -6.33
N LEU A 299 -25.80 -11.24 -7.43
CA LEU A 299 -26.32 -10.94 -8.76
C LEU A 299 -27.36 -11.99 -9.19
N SER A 300 -28.43 -11.51 -9.83
CA SER A 300 -29.51 -12.36 -10.36
C SER A 300 -29.00 -13.39 -11.38
N GLU A 301 -29.80 -14.44 -11.63
CA GLU A 301 -29.51 -15.51 -12.62
C GLU A 301 -29.19 -14.98 -14.03
N LYS A 302 -29.63 -13.75 -14.36
CA LYS A 302 -29.30 -13.08 -15.62
C LYS A 302 -27.79 -12.89 -15.85
N PHE A 303 -26.97 -12.99 -14.80
CA PHE A 303 -25.51 -12.82 -14.87
C PHE A 303 -24.74 -14.14 -14.86
N ASP A 304 -25.41 -15.30 -14.73
CA ASP A 304 -24.74 -16.58 -14.43
C ASP A 304 -23.65 -16.98 -15.43
N SER A 305 -23.79 -16.63 -16.71
CA SER A 305 -22.79 -16.95 -17.75
C SER A 305 -21.49 -16.15 -17.67
N ILE A 306 -21.46 -15.05 -16.91
CA ILE A 306 -20.35 -14.09 -16.83
C ILE A 306 -20.02 -13.70 -15.38
N LYS A 307 -20.68 -14.32 -14.41
CA LYS A 307 -20.68 -13.95 -13.00
C LYS A 307 -19.28 -13.94 -12.40
N GLU A 308 -18.45 -14.89 -12.80
CA GLU A 308 -17.07 -15.04 -12.32
C GLU A 308 -16.11 -13.98 -12.88
N ASP A 309 -16.46 -13.35 -14.00
CA ASP A 309 -15.63 -12.32 -14.66
C ASP A 309 -15.95 -10.90 -14.16
N LEU A 310 -17.08 -10.73 -13.45
CA LEU A 310 -17.53 -9.44 -12.93
C LEU A 310 -16.84 -9.09 -11.61
N TYR A 311 -16.64 -7.79 -11.38
CA TYR A 311 -16.06 -7.25 -10.15
C TYR A 311 -14.68 -7.83 -9.85
N SER A 312 -13.89 -8.00 -10.91
CA SER A 312 -12.51 -8.49 -10.81
C SER A 312 -11.67 -7.60 -9.89
N ILE A 313 -10.54 -8.12 -9.43
CA ILE A 313 -9.57 -7.37 -8.63
C ILE A 313 -9.22 -6.02 -9.28
N ASP A 314 -8.98 -6.02 -10.59
CA ASP A 314 -8.59 -4.82 -11.34
C ASP A 314 -9.75 -3.83 -11.45
N GLU A 315 -10.98 -4.31 -11.65
CA GLU A 315 -12.18 -3.47 -11.65
C GLU A 315 -12.37 -2.82 -10.27
N GLN A 316 -12.27 -3.60 -9.20
CA GLN A 316 -12.38 -3.11 -7.83
C GLN A 316 -11.36 -2.00 -7.55
N LEU A 317 -10.08 -2.25 -7.88
CA LEU A 317 -9.01 -1.27 -7.69
C LEU A 317 -9.21 -0.02 -8.55
N SER A 318 -9.68 -0.16 -9.79
CA SER A 318 -10.05 0.97 -10.65
C SER A 318 -11.16 1.83 -10.04
N ARG A 319 -12.23 1.20 -9.54
CA ARG A 319 -13.37 1.91 -8.92
C ARG A 319 -12.98 2.57 -7.60
N LEU A 320 -12.18 1.89 -6.78
CA LEU A 320 -11.61 2.44 -5.55
C LEU A 320 -10.69 3.64 -5.84
N ALA A 321 -9.83 3.54 -6.86
CA ALA A 321 -9.00 4.65 -7.31
C ALA A 321 -9.85 5.84 -7.79
N CYS A 322 -10.87 5.58 -8.61
CA CYS A 322 -11.76 6.64 -9.09
C CYS A 322 -12.43 7.37 -7.92
N ARG A 323 -12.91 6.61 -6.93
CA ARG A 323 -13.54 7.13 -5.73
C ARG A 323 -12.57 7.93 -4.85
N LEU A 324 -11.37 7.39 -4.61
CA LEU A 324 -10.34 8.02 -3.77
C LEU A 324 -9.86 9.35 -4.37
N PHE A 325 -9.67 9.39 -5.69
CA PHE A 325 -9.22 10.59 -6.39
C PHE A 325 -10.35 11.52 -6.83
N ASN A 326 -11.60 11.17 -6.51
CA ASN A 326 -12.79 11.90 -6.89
C ASN A 326 -12.87 12.18 -8.41
N ILE A 327 -12.62 11.15 -9.22
CA ILE A 327 -12.76 11.17 -10.68
C ILE A 327 -13.91 10.26 -11.13
N PRO A 328 -14.51 10.48 -12.32
CA PRO A 328 -15.61 9.66 -12.81
C PRO A 328 -15.22 8.18 -12.94
N PRO A 329 -16.12 7.24 -12.60
CA PRO A 329 -15.85 5.82 -12.74
C PRO A 329 -15.65 5.42 -14.20
N ILE A 330 -14.76 4.46 -14.44
CA ILE A 330 -14.54 3.92 -15.78
C ILE A 330 -15.69 2.96 -16.11
N ASN A 331 -16.52 3.33 -17.08
CA ASN A 331 -17.50 2.42 -17.66
C ASN A 331 -16.82 1.47 -18.65
N SER A 332 -16.26 0.37 -18.18
CA SER A 332 -15.74 -0.69 -19.04
C SER A 332 -16.49 -1.98 -18.79
N MET A 333 -17.65 -2.14 -19.43
CA MET A 333 -18.42 -3.39 -19.39
C MET A 333 -18.97 -3.72 -20.78
N SER A 334 -18.08 -3.85 -21.76
CA SER A 334 -18.43 -4.25 -23.13
C SER A 334 -19.14 -5.61 -23.21
N MET A 335 -19.05 -6.42 -22.15
CA MET A 335 -19.67 -7.74 -22.05
C MET A 335 -21.13 -7.73 -21.58
N LEU A 336 -21.63 -6.61 -21.06
CA LEU A 336 -23.01 -6.48 -20.57
C LEU A 336 -23.91 -5.76 -21.58
N SER A 337 -25.19 -6.17 -21.64
CA SER A 337 -26.23 -5.41 -22.33
C SER A 337 -26.65 -4.18 -21.51
N GLY A 338 -27.23 -3.16 -22.17
CA GLY A 338 -27.57 -1.87 -21.52
C GLY A 338 -28.36 -2.00 -20.22
N ASP A 339 -29.38 -2.88 -20.17
CA ASP A 339 -30.20 -3.09 -18.97
C ASP A 339 -29.41 -3.79 -17.84
N LEU A 340 -28.47 -4.68 -18.17
CA LEU A 340 -27.62 -5.36 -17.19
C LEU A 340 -26.53 -4.43 -16.64
N ILE A 341 -26.05 -3.47 -17.45
CA ILE A 341 -25.09 -2.46 -17.01
C ILE A 341 -25.66 -1.63 -15.87
N ALA A 342 -26.91 -1.17 -16.00
CA ALA A 342 -27.57 -0.37 -14.97
C ALA A 342 -27.71 -1.17 -13.65
N LEU A 343 -28.27 -2.38 -13.73
CA LEU A 343 -28.45 -3.25 -12.56
C LEU A 343 -27.13 -3.57 -11.85
N TYR A 344 -26.08 -3.84 -12.62
CA TYR A 344 -24.76 -4.13 -12.06
C TYR A 344 -24.12 -2.90 -11.43
N ASN A 345 -24.16 -1.75 -12.10
CA ASN A 345 -23.60 -0.51 -11.56
C ASN A 345 -24.32 -0.08 -10.28
N ASP A 346 -25.64 -0.23 -10.20
CA ASP A 346 -26.40 0.05 -8.98
C ASP A 346 -25.94 -0.85 -7.81
N ALA A 347 -25.74 -2.14 -8.08
CA ALA A 347 -25.22 -3.08 -7.07
C ALA A 347 -23.80 -2.71 -6.60
N VAL A 348 -22.91 -2.34 -7.54
CA VAL A 348 -21.55 -1.93 -7.21
C VAL A 348 -21.52 -0.61 -6.43
N GLU A 349 -22.27 0.41 -6.85
CA GLU A 349 -22.31 1.71 -6.15
C GLU A 349 -22.90 1.60 -4.75
N SER A 350 -23.80 0.63 -4.50
CA SER A 350 -24.29 0.33 -3.16
C SER A 350 -23.22 -0.32 -2.27
N MET A 351 -22.30 -1.12 -2.82
CA MET A 351 -21.26 -1.82 -2.04
C MET A 351 -19.96 -1.01 -1.87
N LEU A 352 -19.55 -0.28 -2.91
CA LEU A 352 -18.24 0.36 -3.01
C LEU A 352 -17.90 1.32 -1.86
N PRO A 353 -18.83 2.19 -1.38
CA PRO A 353 -18.57 3.06 -0.22
C PRO A 353 -18.18 2.29 1.05
N GLN A 354 -18.62 1.03 1.14
CA GLN A 354 -18.47 0.19 2.31
C GLN A 354 -17.40 -0.89 2.09
N HIS A 355 -16.54 -0.70 1.08
CA HIS A 355 -15.47 -1.62 0.74
C HIS A 355 -14.43 -1.67 1.90
N PRO A 356 -13.88 -2.85 2.24
CA PRO A 356 -12.93 -2.99 3.35
C PRO A 356 -11.65 -2.14 3.25
N PHE A 357 -11.29 -1.68 2.05
CA PHE A 357 -10.14 -0.80 1.84
C PHE A 357 -10.44 0.65 2.26
N LEU A 358 -11.70 0.99 2.52
CA LEU A 358 -12.15 2.32 2.93
C LEU A 358 -12.49 2.35 4.42
N ASP A 359 -12.40 3.53 5.02
CA ASP A 359 -12.57 3.79 6.46
C ASP A 359 -14.02 3.68 6.98
N GLY A 360 -14.96 3.16 6.18
CA GLY A 360 -16.38 3.10 6.50
C GLY A 360 -17.18 4.34 6.08
N THR A 361 -16.55 5.53 6.00
CA THR A 361 -17.19 6.73 5.40
C THR A 361 -17.25 6.65 3.88
N GLY A 362 -16.42 5.77 3.31
CA GLY A 362 -16.27 5.60 1.88
C GLY A 362 -15.51 6.74 1.22
N ARG A 363 -14.83 7.62 1.95
CA ARG A 363 -14.07 8.75 1.38
C ARG A 363 -12.57 8.66 1.58
N LYS A 364 -12.12 7.92 2.59
CA LYS A 364 -10.71 7.72 2.89
C LYS A 364 -10.38 6.25 2.93
N VAL A 365 -9.10 5.94 2.78
CA VAL A 365 -8.55 4.60 2.97
C VAL A 365 -8.58 4.21 4.45
N ALA A 366 -8.78 2.91 4.72
CA ALA A 366 -8.75 2.38 6.08
C ALA A 366 -7.32 2.16 6.63
N SER A 367 -6.32 2.03 5.75
CA SER A 367 -4.91 1.88 6.15
C SER A 367 -3.97 2.25 5.01
N SER A 368 -2.72 2.56 5.36
CA SER A 368 -1.64 2.80 4.40
C SER A 368 -1.35 1.57 3.52
N VAL A 369 -1.56 0.35 4.02
CA VAL A 369 -1.38 -0.87 3.22
C VAL A 369 -2.43 -0.95 2.10
N PHE A 370 -3.69 -0.68 2.40
CA PHE A 370 -4.75 -0.67 1.39
C PHE A 370 -4.59 0.47 0.40
N GLU A 371 -4.15 1.63 0.87
CA GLU A 371 -3.79 2.76 0.01
C GLU A 371 -2.67 2.40 -0.96
N ALA A 372 -1.60 1.74 -0.48
CA ALA A 372 -0.51 1.29 -1.34
C ALA A 372 -0.98 0.30 -2.41
N CYS A 373 -1.94 -0.57 -2.09
CA CYS A 373 -2.56 -1.47 -3.06
C CYS A 373 -3.32 -0.72 -4.16
N ILE A 374 -4.11 0.29 -3.78
CA ILE A 374 -4.85 1.12 -4.74
C ILE A 374 -3.87 1.94 -5.59
N LEU A 375 -2.88 2.58 -4.97
CA LEU A 375 -1.91 3.44 -5.64
C LEU A 375 -0.98 2.65 -6.58
N SER A 376 -0.50 1.47 -6.16
CA SER A 376 0.39 0.66 -7.01
C SER A 376 -0.32 0.19 -8.28
N TYR A 377 -1.61 -0.16 -8.17
CA TYR A 377 -2.46 -0.46 -9.31
C TYR A 377 -2.70 0.79 -10.16
N ALA A 378 -3.11 1.90 -9.54
CA ALA A 378 -3.50 3.11 -10.24
C ALA A 378 -2.34 3.74 -11.03
N LEU A 379 -1.13 3.76 -10.48
CA LEU A 379 0.08 4.23 -11.19
C LEU A 379 0.41 3.36 -12.40
N ARG A 380 0.05 2.07 -12.38
CA ARG A 380 0.27 1.13 -13.49
C ARG A 380 -0.91 1.07 -14.46
N SER A 381 -1.98 1.82 -14.21
CA SER A 381 -3.16 1.82 -15.05
C SER A 381 -2.84 2.39 -16.43
N GLU A 382 -3.24 1.67 -17.48
CA GLU A 382 -3.21 2.18 -18.85
C GLU A 382 -4.16 3.38 -19.04
N ASN A 383 -5.14 3.54 -18.13
CA ASN A 383 -6.01 4.71 -18.12
C ASN A 383 -5.27 5.92 -17.57
N LYS A 384 -4.89 6.84 -18.47
CA LYS A 384 -4.20 8.10 -18.14
C LYS A 384 -4.94 8.97 -17.13
N SER A 385 -6.28 8.90 -17.06
CA SER A 385 -7.04 9.65 -16.05
C SER A 385 -6.76 9.12 -14.64
N ILE A 386 -6.74 7.80 -14.47
CA ILE A 386 -6.42 7.16 -13.18
C ILE A 386 -4.96 7.39 -12.83
N SER A 387 -4.02 7.12 -13.73
CA SER A 387 -2.59 7.20 -13.42
C SER A 387 -2.13 8.64 -13.14
N ASN A 388 -2.65 9.63 -13.86
CA ASN A 388 -2.39 11.05 -13.55
C ASN A 388 -3.03 11.48 -12.22
N ALA A 389 -4.24 11.00 -11.92
CA ALA A 389 -4.89 11.30 -10.64
C ALA A 389 -4.13 10.68 -9.46
N ALA A 390 -3.63 9.45 -9.60
CA ALA A 390 -2.77 8.80 -8.60
C ALA A 390 -1.46 9.57 -8.40
N LYS A 391 -0.81 10.00 -9.49
CA LYS A 391 0.37 10.87 -9.43
C LYS A 391 0.08 12.14 -8.61
N ASN A 392 -0.99 12.85 -8.97
CA ASN A 392 -1.36 14.08 -8.28
C ASN A 392 -1.70 13.84 -6.81
N TYR A 393 -2.39 12.73 -6.50
CA TYR A 393 -2.70 12.34 -5.14
C TYR A 393 -1.42 12.13 -4.32
N CYS A 394 -0.42 11.42 -4.86
CA CYS A 394 0.87 11.23 -4.19
C CYS A 394 1.65 12.54 -3.98
N LEU A 395 1.62 13.45 -4.96
CA LEU A 395 2.43 14.68 -4.92
C LEU A 395 1.78 15.82 -4.13
N LEU A 396 0.45 15.95 -4.16
CA LEU A 396 -0.30 17.08 -3.61
C LEU A 396 -1.19 16.70 -2.42
N GLY A 397 -1.55 15.42 -2.29
CA GLY A 397 -2.60 14.96 -1.38
C GLY A 397 -2.12 14.52 0.00
N VAL A 398 -0.83 14.21 0.19
CA VAL A 398 -0.33 13.55 1.41
C VAL A 398 0.90 14.26 1.96
N SER A 399 0.90 14.57 3.27
CA SER A 399 2.05 15.16 3.97
C SER A 399 3.23 14.19 4.16
N THR A 400 2.97 12.89 4.00
CA THR A 400 3.92 11.79 4.23
C THR A 400 3.78 10.77 3.11
N PRO A 401 4.86 10.39 2.41
CA PRO A 401 4.83 9.32 1.42
C PRO A 401 4.34 8.00 2.02
N ASN A 402 3.65 7.19 1.22
CA ASN A 402 3.19 5.88 1.68
C ASN A 402 4.36 4.87 1.74
N PRO A 403 4.64 4.22 2.88
CA PRO A 403 5.82 3.37 3.05
C PRO A 403 5.77 2.01 2.35
N PHE A 404 4.60 1.62 1.82
CA PHE A 404 4.41 0.32 1.17
C PHE A 404 4.32 0.41 -0.34
N LEU A 405 4.12 1.60 -0.88
CA LEU A 405 3.87 1.80 -2.31
C LEU A 405 5.00 1.23 -3.16
N PHE A 406 6.26 1.50 -2.81
CA PHE A 406 7.42 0.98 -3.52
C PHE A 406 7.42 -0.55 -3.59
N ASP A 407 7.27 -1.22 -2.45
CA ASP A 407 7.27 -2.68 -2.41
C ASP A 407 6.08 -3.25 -3.19
N PHE A 408 4.87 -2.72 -2.99
CA PHE A 408 3.69 -3.16 -3.72
C PHE A 408 3.84 -2.99 -5.24
N PHE A 409 4.48 -1.90 -5.67
CA PHE A 409 4.75 -1.64 -7.07
C PHE A 409 5.76 -2.64 -7.65
N VAL A 410 6.81 -2.98 -6.89
CA VAL A 410 7.81 -3.98 -7.27
C VAL A 410 7.22 -5.39 -7.30
N GLU A 411 6.45 -5.80 -6.30
CA GLU A 411 5.88 -7.15 -6.21
C GLU A 411 4.73 -7.40 -7.19
N SER A 412 4.14 -6.34 -7.72
CA SER A 412 3.08 -6.47 -8.73
C SER A 412 3.61 -6.67 -10.16
N ARG A 413 4.94 -6.82 -10.34
CA ARG A 413 5.60 -7.14 -11.62
C ARG A 413 5.13 -8.51 -12.13
N VAL A 414 4.95 -8.63 -13.46
CA VAL A 414 4.78 -9.94 -14.10
C VAL A 414 6.15 -10.62 -14.13
N GLN A 415 6.24 -11.89 -13.72
CA GLN A 415 7.49 -12.63 -13.46
C GLN A 415 8.52 -12.71 -14.63
N HIS A 416 8.28 -12.09 -15.80
CA HIS A 416 9.14 -12.22 -16.98
C HIS A 416 9.29 -10.96 -17.87
N GLY A 417 9.18 -9.74 -17.35
CA GLY A 417 9.45 -8.52 -18.15
C GLY A 417 10.17 -7.42 -17.38
N ASP A 418 11.04 -6.68 -18.06
CA ASP A 418 11.56 -5.39 -17.59
C ASP A 418 10.36 -4.46 -17.36
N LEU A 419 10.17 -4.00 -16.12
CA LEU A 419 9.05 -3.14 -15.81
C LEU A 419 9.33 -1.74 -16.35
N GLU A 420 8.61 -1.35 -17.39
CA GLU A 420 8.60 0.02 -17.89
C GLU A 420 7.77 0.90 -16.94
N ILE A 421 8.39 1.95 -16.41
CA ILE A 421 7.76 2.92 -15.53
C ILE A 421 7.69 4.28 -16.23
N ASN A 422 6.62 5.04 -15.99
CA ASN A 422 6.61 6.44 -16.41
C ASN A 422 7.63 7.24 -15.59
N SER A 423 8.45 8.05 -16.24
CA SER A 423 9.53 8.81 -15.58
C SER A 423 9.00 9.70 -14.44
N SER A 424 7.76 10.17 -14.55
CA SER A 424 7.16 11.04 -13.53
C SER A 424 6.73 10.32 -12.25
N PHE A 425 6.86 8.98 -12.19
CA PHE A 425 6.61 8.19 -10.99
C PHE A 425 7.88 7.86 -10.21
N ILE A 426 9.07 8.10 -10.79
CA ILE A 426 10.37 7.73 -10.20
C ILE A 426 10.53 8.34 -8.80
N GLY A 427 10.29 9.65 -8.65
CA GLY A 427 10.42 10.30 -7.34
C GLY A 427 9.36 9.86 -6.33
N ILE A 428 8.13 9.58 -6.76
CA ILE A 428 7.08 9.03 -5.88
C ILE A 428 7.51 7.69 -5.29
N LEU A 429 8.05 6.80 -6.13
CA LEU A 429 8.55 5.50 -5.72
C LEU A 429 9.78 5.63 -4.81
N PHE A 430 10.64 6.60 -5.07
CA PHE A 430 11.82 6.87 -4.23
C PHE A 430 11.44 7.42 -2.85
N ASP A 431 10.52 8.38 -2.80
CA ASP A 431 9.99 8.94 -1.55
C ASP A 431 9.30 7.85 -0.71
N SER A 432 8.58 6.92 -1.37
CA SER A 432 8.02 5.74 -0.71
C SER A 432 9.12 4.85 -0.09
N ALA A 433 10.17 4.51 -0.85
CA ALA A 433 11.28 3.71 -0.34
C ALA A 433 11.99 4.42 0.84
N LEU A 434 12.22 5.73 0.75
CA LEU A 434 12.82 6.53 1.82
C LEU A 434 11.98 6.51 3.11
N SER A 435 10.65 6.55 2.98
CA SER A 435 9.75 6.59 4.14
C SER A 435 9.74 5.32 5.00
N LYS A 436 10.28 4.21 4.48
CA LYS A 436 10.39 2.92 5.19
C LYS A 436 11.73 2.75 5.94
N LEU A 437 12.74 3.57 5.63
CA LEU A 437 14.09 3.41 6.15
C LEU A 437 14.17 3.66 7.66
N LYS A 438 14.91 2.80 8.38
CA LYS A 438 15.22 2.99 9.80
C LYS A 438 16.46 3.86 9.98
N ILE A 439 16.77 4.18 11.24
CA ILE A 439 17.98 4.93 11.60
C ILE A 439 19.21 4.11 11.15
N ASN A 440 20.09 4.75 10.37
CA ASN A 440 21.30 4.19 9.72
C ASN A 440 21.08 3.42 8.41
N ASP A 441 19.84 3.21 7.97
CA ASP A 441 19.58 2.72 6.62
C ASP A 441 19.77 3.86 5.59
N SER A 442 19.94 3.50 4.32
CA SER A 442 20.06 4.48 3.24
C SER A 442 19.46 3.94 1.95
N ALA A 443 18.83 4.82 1.17
CA ALA A 443 18.47 4.55 -0.21
C ALA A 443 19.18 5.53 -1.16
N THR A 444 19.55 5.05 -2.33
CA THR A 444 20.14 5.83 -3.41
C THR A 444 19.33 5.63 -4.70
N LEU A 445 19.02 6.72 -5.38
CA LEU A 445 18.41 6.72 -6.71
C LEU A 445 19.46 7.03 -7.76
N ILE A 446 19.56 6.18 -8.78
CA ILE A 446 20.42 6.39 -9.94
C ILE A 446 19.58 6.33 -11.21
N VAL A 447 19.70 7.34 -12.07
CA VAL A 447 19.03 7.40 -13.37
C VAL A 447 20.04 7.77 -14.46
N ASN A 448 20.08 6.98 -15.53
CA ASN A 448 20.94 7.23 -16.70
C ASN A 448 20.18 7.01 -18.01
N ASP A 449 20.59 7.68 -19.09
CA ASP A 449 20.10 7.32 -20.43
C ASP A 449 20.54 5.91 -20.84
N ASP A 450 19.64 5.20 -21.49
CA ASP A 450 19.87 3.91 -22.16
C ASP A 450 19.96 4.08 -23.70
N GLU A 451 20.35 3.00 -24.39
CA GLU A 451 20.25 2.91 -25.85
C GLU A 451 18.74 2.99 -26.21
N ASP A 452 18.32 4.01 -26.98
CA ASP A 452 16.92 4.34 -27.39
C ASP A 452 16.23 5.53 -26.66
N MET A 453 16.96 6.46 -26.03
CA MET A 453 16.36 7.61 -25.28
C MET A 453 15.45 7.21 -24.11
N ARG A 454 15.45 5.93 -23.73
CA ARG A 454 14.83 5.45 -22.49
C ARG A 454 15.76 5.72 -21.32
N LEU A 455 15.22 5.63 -20.10
CA LEU A 455 16.04 5.76 -18.90
C LEU A 455 16.19 4.40 -18.21
N HIS A 456 17.41 4.12 -17.78
CA HIS A 456 17.70 3.07 -16.82
C HIS A 456 17.61 3.65 -15.41
N VAL A 457 16.73 3.10 -14.58
CA VAL A 457 16.48 3.55 -13.21
C VAL A 457 16.88 2.45 -12.24
N GLU A 458 17.68 2.80 -11.25
CA GLU A 458 18.19 1.88 -10.24
C GLU A 458 17.96 2.46 -8.84
N PHE A 459 17.38 1.63 -7.98
CA PHE A 459 17.19 1.90 -6.56
C PHE A 459 18.13 0.98 -5.79
N ILE A 460 19.02 1.55 -4.98
CA ILE A 460 19.93 0.81 -4.11
C ILE A 460 19.51 1.06 -2.66
N ILE A 461 19.00 0.04 -1.99
CA ILE A 461 18.51 0.11 -0.62
C ILE A 461 19.47 -0.69 0.27
N SER A 462 20.14 0.01 1.19
CA SER A 462 21.07 -0.58 2.14
C SER A 462 20.47 -0.56 3.54
N ASN A 463 20.24 -1.73 4.10
CA ASN A 463 19.82 -1.88 5.49
C ASN A 463 21.03 -2.15 6.38
N SER A 464 21.03 -1.63 7.60
CA SER A 464 22.16 -1.80 8.53
C SER A 464 22.45 -3.27 8.90
N ASN A 465 21.46 -4.14 8.75
CA ASN A 465 21.53 -5.56 9.14
C ASN A 465 21.89 -6.49 7.97
N ASP A 466 21.83 -5.99 6.73
CA ASP A 466 22.05 -6.80 5.54
C ASP A 466 23.53 -6.70 5.11
N GLU A 467 24.13 -7.82 4.71
CA GLU A 467 25.53 -7.83 4.25
C GLU A 467 25.70 -7.15 2.88
N GLU A 468 24.66 -7.20 2.04
CA GLU A 468 24.63 -6.63 0.69
C GLU A 468 23.38 -5.76 0.48
N PRO A 469 23.51 -4.65 -0.27
CA PRO A 469 22.37 -3.79 -0.59
C PRO A 469 21.40 -4.48 -1.56
N LYS A 470 20.11 -4.19 -1.41
CA LYS A 470 19.08 -4.60 -2.38
C LYS A 470 19.08 -3.64 -3.56
N GLU A 471 19.42 -4.14 -4.75
CA GLU A 471 19.36 -3.39 -6.00
C GLU A 471 18.07 -3.74 -6.77
N ILE A 472 17.31 -2.72 -7.16
CA ILE A 472 16.07 -2.88 -7.91
C ILE A 472 16.13 -1.99 -9.15
N GLU A 473 15.97 -2.62 -10.31
CA GLU A 473 16.09 -1.96 -11.61
C GLU A 473 14.73 -1.84 -12.32
N PHE A 474 14.60 -0.76 -13.09
CA PHE A 474 13.46 -0.45 -13.94
C PHE A 474 13.95 0.21 -15.23
N THR A 475 13.17 0.07 -16.30
CA THR A 475 13.30 0.89 -17.51
C THR A 475 12.23 1.97 -17.48
N SER A 476 12.50 3.14 -18.03
CA SER A 476 11.53 4.23 -18.08
C SER A 476 11.43 4.86 -19.46
N ASP A 477 10.25 5.43 -19.75
CA ASP A 477 9.90 6.02 -21.04
C ASP A 477 10.84 7.13 -21.50
N GLY A 478 11.49 7.86 -20.59
CA GLY A 478 12.42 8.96 -20.86
C GLY A 478 11.79 10.24 -21.41
N TYR A 479 10.59 10.18 -21.97
CA TYR A 479 9.88 11.37 -22.50
C TYR A 479 9.16 12.19 -21.44
N SER A 480 8.74 11.56 -20.34
CA SER A 480 8.09 12.27 -19.23
C SER A 480 9.15 12.91 -18.32
N SER A 481 8.84 14.04 -17.68
CA SER A 481 9.78 14.62 -16.70
C SER A 481 9.88 13.76 -15.44
N ILE A 482 11.09 13.60 -14.91
CA ILE A 482 11.36 13.02 -13.60
C ILE A 482 10.93 14.02 -12.54
N VAL A 483 9.91 13.69 -11.76
CA VAL A 483 9.39 14.57 -10.69
C VAL A 483 9.90 14.10 -9.34
N LEU A 484 10.62 14.96 -8.62
CA LEU A 484 11.18 14.71 -7.29
C LEU A 484 10.45 15.53 -6.21
N GLY A 485 10.38 15.01 -4.98
CA GLY A 485 9.70 15.67 -3.85
C GLY A 485 10.36 16.98 -3.37
N THR A 486 9.85 17.52 -2.27
CA THR A 486 10.35 18.79 -1.65
C THR A 486 11.54 18.58 -0.69
N LYS A 487 11.89 17.32 -0.41
CA LYS A 487 13.05 16.93 0.39
C LYS A 487 13.81 15.83 -0.34
N VAL A 488 14.95 16.15 -0.92
CA VAL A 488 15.67 15.24 -1.82
C VAL A 488 17.09 15.05 -1.33
N GLY A 489 17.58 13.81 -1.34
CA GLY A 489 18.97 13.46 -1.06
C GLY A 489 19.34 12.10 -1.62
N ASN A 490 20.64 11.84 -1.79
CA ASN A 490 21.16 10.60 -2.40
C ASN A 490 20.59 10.30 -3.79
N VAL A 491 20.50 11.34 -4.63
CA VAL A 491 19.99 11.25 -6.00
C VAL A 491 21.09 11.55 -7.02
N PHE A 492 21.25 10.66 -7.99
CA PHE A 492 22.20 10.77 -9.09
C PHE A 492 21.47 10.59 -10.42
N ILE A 493 21.14 11.69 -11.09
CA ILE A 493 20.44 11.69 -12.38
C ILE A 493 21.41 12.22 -13.43
N ASN A 494 21.64 11.46 -14.49
CA ASN A 494 22.45 11.87 -15.63
C ASN A 494 21.76 11.48 -16.93
N THR A 495 20.94 12.39 -17.43
CA THR A 495 20.15 12.22 -18.65
C THR A 495 20.33 13.41 -19.58
N GLU A 496 20.37 13.14 -20.88
CA GLU A 496 20.32 14.16 -21.94
C GLU A 496 18.94 14.20 -22.60
N SER A 497 18.06 13.25 -22.28
CA SER A 497 16.77 13.03 -22.94
C SER A 497 15.55 13.47 -22.13
N SER A 498 15.69 13.60 -20.79
CA SER A 498 14.57 13.89 -19.90
C SER A 498 14.76 15.18 -19.07
N ASP A 499 13.64 15.80 -18.73
CA ASP A 499 13.55 16.95 -17.83
C ASP A 499 13.48 16.49 -16.36
N VAL A 500 14.03 17.27 -15.45
CA VAL A 500 13.89 17.06 -14.00
C VAL A 500 13.11 18.22 -13.39
N GLU A 501 12.07 17.90 -12.61
CA GLU A 501 11.24 18.86 -11.91
C GLU A 501 11.18 18.53 -10.41
N PHE A 502 11.29 19.55 -9.56
CA PHE A 502 10.94 19.43 -8.15
C PHE A 502 9.49 19.87 -7.93
N VAL A 503 8.75 19.11 -7.12
CA VAL A 503 7.38 19.45 -6.71
C VAL A 503 7.33 20.88 -6.17
N SER A 504 6.35 21.65 -6.64
CA SER A 504 6.17 23.02 -6.18
C SER A 504 5.76 23.07 -4.72
N GLY A 505 6.34 24.02 -3.98
CA GLY A 505 6.06 24.22 -2.57
C GLY A 505 6.80 25.44 -2.04
N GLU A 506 6.51 25.86 -0.80
CA GLU A 506 7.14 27.05 -0.21
C GLU A 506 8.67 26.92 -0.09
N GLN A 507 9.16 25.70 0.10
CA GLN A 507 10.57 25.41 0.36
C GLN A 507 10.99 24.07 -0.24
N LEU A 508 12.14 24.07 -0.91
CA LEU A 508 12.86 22.89 -1.38
C LEU A 508 14.10 22.65 -0.50
N GLU A 509 14.21 21.47 0.11
CA GLU A 509 15.36 21.04 0.87
C GLU A 509 16.18 19.99 0.11
N LEU A 510 17.46 20.29 -0.13
CA LEU A 510 18.40 19.40 -0.79
C LEU A 510 19.44 18.92 0.23
N PHE A 511 19.58 17.61 0.35
CA PHE A 511 20.49 16.93 1.27
C PHE A 511 21.61 16.28 0.47
N SER A 512 22.84 16.79 0.60
CA SER A 512 24.00 16.22 -0.09
C SER A 512 24.26 14.77 0.34
N PRO A 513 24.73 13.89 -0.56
CA PRO A 513 25.13 14.17 -1.94
C PRO A 513 23.96 14.15 -2.96
N ILE A 514 24.02 15.06 -3.93
CA ILE A 514 23.13 15.08 -5.11
C ILE A 514 23.93 15.45 -6.35
N SER A 515 23.68 14.77 -7.47
CA SER A 515 24.20 15.15 -8.78
C SER A 515 23.11 14.97 -9.82
N ILE A 516 22.63 16.06 -10.40
CA ILE A 516 21.58 16.07 -11.43
C ILE A 516 22.13 16.76 -12.67
N SER A 517 22.11 16.05 -13.80
CA SER A 517 22.37 16.56 -15.15
C SER A 517 21.18 16.13 -16.02
N CYS A 518 20.49 17.11 -16.62
CA CYS A 518 19.24 16.90 -17.36
C CYS A 518 19.10 17.88 -18.54
N ASP A 519 18.07 17.72 -19.38
CA ASP A 519 17.81 18.72 -20.44
C ASP A 519 17.26 20.02 -19.84
N CYS A 520 16.09 19.96 -19.21
CA CYS A 520 15.53 21.09 -18.47
C CYS A 520 15.39 20.79 -16.97
N LEU A 521 15.85 21.74 -16.14
CA LEU A 521 15.64 21.72 -14.69
C LEU A 521 14.55 22.71 -14.28
N ARG A 522 13.52 22.24 -13.57
CA ARG A 522 12.43 23.06 -13.04
C ARG A 522 12.46 23.13 -11.51
N ILE A 523 12.57 24.34 -10.98
CA ILE A 523 12.45 24.60 -9.53
C ILE A 523 11.31 25.59 -9.31
N ASN A 524 10.24 25.13 -8.65
CA ASN A 524 9.03 25.92 -8.38
C ASN A 524 8.84 26.14 -6.87
N SER A 525 9.89 26.61 -6.20
CA SER A 525 9.90 26.94 -4.77
C SER A 525 10.63 28.26 -4.51
N GLU A 526 10.04 29.10 -3.65
CA GLU A 526 10.62 30.41 -3.31
C GLU A 526 11.92 30.30 -2.51
N LYS A 527 12.06 29.25 -1.69
CA LYS A 527 13.22 29.02 -0.81
C LYS A 527 13.93 27.72 -1.17
N LEU A 528 15.21 27.80 -1.51
CA LEU A 528 16.09 26.65 -1.67
C LEU A 528 17.04 26.55 -0.46
N ILE A 529 17.05 25.41 0.22
CA ILE A 529 17.96 25.15 1.36
C ILE A 529 18.81 23.91 1.08
N VAL A 530 20.13 24.05 1.22
CA VAL A 530 21.08 22.94 1.05
C VAL A 530 21.66 22.54 2.41
N LYS A 531 21.61 21.25 2.72
CA LYS A 531 22.04 20.64 3.99
C LYS A 531 22.89 19.39 3.73
N SER A 532 23.65 18.96 4.73
CA SER A 532 24.40 17.70 4.70
C SER A 532 23.72 16.68 5.61
N VAL A 533 23.66 15.42 5.16
CA VAL A 533 23.05 14.31 5.92
C VAL A 533 23.95 13.89 7.09
N LYS A 534 25.28 13.94 6.93
CA LYS A 534 26.26 13.54 7.97
C LYS A 534 27.51 14.43 7.98
N LYS A 535 28.07 14.66 9.17
CA LYS A 535 29.27 15.50 9.35
C LYS A 535 30.56 14.89 8.78
N ASP A 536 30.59 13.58 8.53
CA ASP A 536 31.82 12.82 8.19
C ASP A 536 31.76 12.10 6.82
N GLU A 537 30.79 12.43 5.95
CA GLU A 537 30.76 11.87 4.58
C GLU A 537 31.71 12.63 3.64
N GLY A 538 32.45 11.89 2.80
CA GLY A 538 33.46 12.47 1.89
C GLY A 538 32.89 13.28 0.72
N ASN A 539 31.56 13.24 0.47
CA ASN A 539 30.91 14.02 -0.58
C ASN A 539 29.74 14.85 -0.02
N THR A 540 29.99 16.15 0.13
CA THR A 540 29.05 17.13 0.70
C THR A 540 28.41 18.04 -0.35
N SER A 541 28.54 17.67 -1.64
CA SER A 541 28.15 18.52 -2.76
C SER A 541 26.72 18.23 -3.25
N VAL A 542 26.01 19.30 -3.61
CA VAL A 542 24.80 19.29 -4.43
C VAL A 542 25.15 19.95 -5.76
N ILE A 543 25.03 19.19 -6.85
CA ILE A 543 25.36 19.65 -8.20
C ILE A 543 24.11 19.58 -9.07
N LEU A 544 23.75 20.71 -9.66
CA LEU A 544 22.59 20.85 -10.54
C LEU A 544 23.03 21.41 -11.90
N GLU A 545 22.88 20.62 -12.95
CA GLU A 545 23.27 20.96 -14.31
C GLU A 545 22.11 20.75 -15.28
N ALA A 546 21.89 21.71 -16.17
CA ALA A 546 20.87 21.60 -17.20
C ALA A 546 21.20 22.42 -18.44
N ASN A 547 20.68 21.99 -19.60
CA ASN A 547 20.72 22.81 -20.82
C ASN A 547 19.77 24.01 -20.71
N ARG A 548 18.69 23.86 -19.94
CA ARG A 548 17.68 24.89 -19.69
C ARG A 548 17.27 24.91 -18.22
N PHE A 549 17.01 26.10 -17.71
CA PHE A 549 16.47 26.30 -16.37
C PHE A 549 15.15 27.06 -16.46
N GLU A 550 14.12 26.53 -15.82
CA GLU A 550 12.77 27.10 -15.81
C GLU A 550 12.26 27.25 -14.37
N SER A 551 11.59 28.37 -14.10
CA SER A 551 10.89 28.59 -12.84
C SER A 551 9.67 29.47 -13.05
N ASN A 552 8.54 29.07 -12.48
CA ASN A 552 7.30 29.84 -12.52
C ASN A 552 7.19 30.85 -11.37
N GLN A 553 8.20 30.93 -10.49
CA GLN A 553 8.21 31.80 -9.31
C GLN A 553 9.56 32.51 -9.16
N THR A 554 9.59 33.59 -8.39
CA THR A 554 10.87 34.23 -8.06
C THR A 554 11.57 33.42 -6.98
N ILE A 555 12.78 32.93 -7.30
CA ILE A 555 13.59 32.15 -6.36
C ILE A 555 14.50 33.09 -5.57
N ASN A 556 14.50 32.97 -4.24
CA ASN A 556 15.44 33.68 -3.38
C ASN A 556 16.84 33.06 -3.46
N PRO A 557 17.91 33.80 -3.14
CA PRO A 557 19.25 33.25 -2.99
C PRO A 557 19.27 31.96 -2.17
N PRO A 558 19.79 30.85 -2.74
CA PRO A 558 19.90 29.59 -2.03
C PRO A 558 20.62 29.72 -0.68
N LEU A 559 20.05 29.09 0.35
CA LEU A 559 20.64 29.04 1.69
C LEU A 559 21.43 27.74 1.87
N VAL A 560 22.76 27.83 1.77
CA VAL A 560 23.66 26.68 1.98
C VAL A 560 24.10 26.64 3.44
N ARG A 561 23.83 25.52 4.13
CA ARG A 561 24.23 25.33 5.54
C ARG A 561 25.70 24.90 5.65
N PRO A 562 26.37 25.18 6.79
CA PRO A 562 27.75 24.74 7.01
C PRO A 562 27.90 23.23 6.81
N GLY A 563 28.95 22.82 6.10
CA GLY A 563 29.21 21.41 5.78
C GLY A 563 28.57 20.93 4.48
N SER A 564 27.99 21.82 3.67
CA SER A 564 27.46 21.52 2.34
C SER A 564 27.96 22.51 1.29
N GLU A 565 27.95 22.06 0.05
CA GLU A 565 28.32 22.87 -1.12
C GLU A 565 27.21 22.81 -2.17
N LEU A 566 26.97 23.91 -2.88
CA LEU A 566 26.03 23.99 -3.99
C LEU A 566 26.75 24.49 -5.24
N TYR A 567 26.60 23.73 -6.33
CA TYR A 567 27.11 24.08 -7.65
C TYR A 567 25.97 24.03 -8.67
N VAL A 568 25.84 25.08 -9.47
CA VAL A 568 24.81 25.19 -10.50
C VAL A 568 25.40 25.53 -11.86
N ASN A 569 24.83 24.95 -12.93
CA ASN A 569 25.30 25.17 -14.29
C ASN A 569 24.17 25.06 -15.32
N TRP A 570 23.82 26.19 -15.92
CA TRP A 570 22.89 26.31 -17.05
C TRP A 570 23.11 27.67 -17.73
N PRO A 571 22.63 27.86 -18.98
CA PRO A 571 22.64 29.18 -19.60
C PRO A 571 21.95 30.20 -18.70
N SER A 572 22.66 31.26 -18.31
CA SER A 572 22.26 32.32 -17.36
C SER A 572 22.48 32.07 -15.85
N SER A 573 23.17 31.00 -15.43
CA SER A 573 23.48 30.79 -14.00
C SER A 573 24.41 31.88 -13.40
N GLU A 574 25.10 32.67 -14.24
CA GLU A 574 25.89 33.84 -13.82
C GLU A 574 25.03 35.00 -13.26
N GLY A 575 23.72 34.97 -13.50
CA GLY A 575 22.78 35.97 -12.99
C GLY A 575 22.31 35.68 -11.56
N PHE A 576 21.77 36.70 -10.89
CA PHE A 576 21.07 36.53 -9.62
C PHE A 576 19.82 35.63 -9.81
N PRO A 577 19.48 34.71 -8.88
CA PRO A 577 20.08 34.45 -7.56
C PRO A 577 21.26 33.45 -7.56
N TRP A 578 21.67 32.96 -8.73
CA TRP A 578 22.57 31.80 -8.89
C TRP A 578 24.06 32.14 -8.94
N SER A 579 24.38 33.42 -9.17
CA SER A 579 25.73 33.92 -9.42
C SER A 579 26.79 33.49 -8.39
N ALA A 580 26.41 33.29 -7.12
CA ALA A 580 27.33 32.86 -6.05
C ALA A 580 27.63 31.35 -6.07
N PHE A 581 26.88 30.57 -6.84
CA PHE A 581 26.94 29.10 -6.91
C PHE A 581 27.28 28.61 -8.33
N SER A 582 27.36 29.54 -9.30
CA SER A 582 27.66 29.23 -10.69
C SER A 582 29.12 28.82 -10.86
N ASN A 583 29.34 27.60 -11.35
CA ASN A 583 30.65 27.19 -11.83
C ASN A 583 30.67 27.33 -13.35
N LYS A 584 31.51 28.23 -13.88
CA LYS A 584 31.84 28.21 -15.31
C LYS A 584 32.55 26.89 -15.62
N LEU A 585 31.99 26.11 -16.54
CA LEU A 585 32.78 25.16 -17.31
C LEU A 585 33.84 25.94 -18.09
N VAL A 586 35.08 25.90 -17.62
CA VAL A 586 36.22 26.17 -18.48
C VAL A 586 36.36 24.92 -19.34
N ASN A 587 35.92 24.98 -20.59
CA ASN A 587 36.49 24.26 -21.73
C ASN A 587 35.73 24.60 -23.01
N SER A 588 35.91 25.82 -23.50
CA SER A 588 35.45 26.25 -24.82
C SER A 588 36.45 25.91 -25.95
N ASN A 589 37.47 25.06 -25.71
CA ASN A 589 38.57 24.81 -26.63
C ASN A 589 39.03 23.33 -26.73
N SER A 590 38.29 22.36 -26.19
CA SER A 590 38.63 20.93 -26.36
C SER A 590 38.00 20.35 -27.62
N ASP A 591 38.75 19.52 -28.35
CA ASP A 591 38.25 18.60 -29.40
C ASP A 591 36.96 17.91 -28.96
N ASP A 592 35.92 17.90 -29.80
CA ASP A 592 34.60 17.31 -29.52
C ASP A 592 34.73 15.85 -29.05
N ARG A 593 35.68 15.10 -29.61
CA ARG A 593 35.96 13.71 -29.21
C ARG A 593 36.50 13.60 -27.78
N VAL A 594 37.36 14.53 -27.35
CA VAL A 594 37.88 14.59 -25.98
C VAL A 594 36.79 15.02 -25.00
N ALA A 595 35.91 15.94 -25.41
CA ALA A 595 34.76 16.34 -24.61
C ALA A 595 33.80 15.16 -24.36
N ASP A 596 33.51 14.36 -25.39
CA ASP A 596 32.73 13.12 -25.26
C ASP A 596 33.40 12.10 -24.33
N ALA A 597 34.70 11.90 -24.49
CA ALA A 597 35.47 11.01 -23.62
C ALA A 597 35.49 11.48 -22.15
N LEU A 598 35.48 12.80 -21.89
CA LEU A 598 35.35 13.36 -20.54
C LEU A 598 33.95 13.13 -19.94
N ARG A 599 32.90 13.14 -20.76
CA ARG A 599 31.54 12.74 -20.32
C ARG A 599 31.52 11.28 -19.89
N VAL A 600 32.16 10.40 -20.67
CA VAL A 600 32.30 8.97 -20.34
C VAL A 600 33.19 8.76 -19.11
N PHE A 601 34.31 9.49 -19.01
CA PHE A 601 35.18 9.48 -17.83
C PHE A 601 34.41 9.78 -16.55
N ARG A 602 33.62 10.86 -16.57
CA ARG A 602 32.73 11.22 -15.47
C ARG A 602 31.77 10.10 -15.16
N ARG A 603 31.08 9.55 -16.17
CA ARG A 603 30.11 8.46 -15.99
C ARG A 603 30.74 7.25 -15.32
N ILE A 604 31.95 6.84 -15.74
CA ILE A 604 32.69 5.73 -15.14
C ILE A 604 33.04 6.04 -13.68
N VAL A 605 33.71 7.16 -13.40
CA VAL A 605 34.14 7.52 -12.04
C VAL A 605 32.93 7.70 -11.11
N MET A 606 31.87 8.34 -11.61
CA MET A 606 30.60 8.51 -10.92
C MET A 606 29.76 7.23 -10.89
N ALA A 607 30.21 6.08 -11.38
CA ALA A 607 29.52 4.80 -11.16
C ALA A 607 29.89 4.17 -9.81
N PHE A 608 31.06 4.49 -9.27
CA PHE A 608 31.58 3.87 -8.06
C PHE A 608 31.02 4.53 -6.80
N ARG A 609 30.60 3.71 -5.83
CA ARG A 609 30.01 4.18 -4.57
C ARG A 609 30.61 3.46 -3.38
N SER A 610 30.51 4.08 -2.20
CA SER A 610 30.99 3.48 -0.96
C SER A 610 30.24 2.18 -0.68
N HIS A 611 30.96 1.07 -0.68
CA HIS A 611 30.44 -0.25 -0.34
C HIS A 611 30.65 -0.53 1.16
N SER A 612 30.12 -1.66 1.67
CA SER A 612 30.14 -2.09 3.09
C SER A 612 31.51 -2.06 3.82
N LYS A 613 32.61 -1.81 3.11
CA LYS A 613 33.98 -1.67 3.65
C LYS A 613 34.61 -0.28 3.45
N GLY A 614 33.84 0.72 3.03
CA GLY A 614 34.31 2.09 2.78
C GLY A 614 35.14 2.27 1.50
N ARG A 615 35.34 1.22 0.71
CA ARG A 615 35.95 1.30 -0.63
C ARG A 615 34.90 1.69 -1.67
N LEU A 616 35.30 2.43 -2.70
CA LEU A 616 34.45 2.75 -3.84
C LEU A 616 34.39 1.55 -4.78
N ALA A 617 33.23 0.91 -4.93
CA ALA A 617 33.09 -0.32 -5.71
C ALA A 617 31.86 -0.28 -6.64
N ARG A 618 31.90 -1.08 -7.72
CA ARG A 618 30.78 -1.31 -8.64
C ARG A 618 30.93 -2.63 -9.38
N LEU A 619 29.83 -3.32 -9.69
CA LEU A 619 29.84 -4.56 -10.49
C LEU A 619 30.52 -4.35 -11.85
N GLN A 620 31.40 -5.29 -12.23
CA GLN A 620 32.12 -5.22 -13.51
C GLN A 620 31.14 -5.17 -14.68
N ASP A 621 30.11 -6.01 -14.69
CA ASP A 621 29.11 -6.05 -15.75
C ASP A 621 28.38 -4.70 -15.91
N LYS A 622 28.19 -3.95 -14.83
CA LYS A 622 27.56 -2.63 -14.87
C LYS A 622 28.48 -1.59 -15.49
N VAL A 623 29.77 -1.57 -15.12
CA VAL A 623 30.75 -0.61 -15.67
C VAL A 623 31.13 -0.96 -17.11
N ASN A 624 31.22 -2.25 -17.44
CA ASN A 624 31.52 -2.76 -18.77
C ASN A 624 30.35 -2.62 -19.77
N HIS A 625 29.15 -2.32 -19.27
CA HIS A 625 27.95 -2.23 -20.10
C HIS A 625 28.09 -1.15 -21.18
N ALA A 626 27.59 -1.41 -22.38
CA ALA A 626 27.67 -0.49 -23.52
C ALA A 626 27.12 0.91 -23.19
N ARG A 627 25.97 0.99 -22.48
CA ARG A 627 25.40 2.23 -21.90
C ARG A 627 26.37 3.08 -21.05
N MET A 628 27.33 2.48 -20.35
CA MET A 628 28.31 3.20 -19.53
C MET A 628 29.48 3.72 -20.36
N LEU A 629 29.89 2.96 -21.37
CA LEU A 629 31.09 3.25 -22.15
C LEU A 629 30.81 4.05 -23.43
N ARG A 630 29.57 4.08 -23.93
CA ARG A 630 29.15 4.82 -25.14
C ARG A 630 30.10 4.62 -26.34
N GLY A 631 30.53 3.38 -26.58
CA GLY A 631 31.36 3.01 -27.73
C GLY A 631 32.82 2.67 -27.39
N GLU A 632 33.67 2.72 -28.41
CA GLU A 632 35.05 2.21 -28.32
C GLU A 632 35.96 3.12 -27.46
N ASP A 633 35.83 4.44 -27.58
CA ASP A 633 36.61 5.40 -26.79
C ASP A 633 36.41 5.19 -25.29
N GLY A 634 35.19 4.88 -24.84
CA GLY A 634 34.94 4.55 -23.44
C GLY A 634 35.53 3.22 -23.00
N ARG A 635 35.52 2.19 -23.86
CA ARG A 635 36.21 0.92 -23.57
C ARG A 635 37.71 1.10 -23.45
N MET A 636 38.30 1.91 -24.31
CA MET A 636 39.72 2.25 -24.25
C MET A 636 40.03 3.01 -22.96
N LEU A 637 39.19 4.00 -22.60
CA LEU A 637 39.33 4.76 -21.37
C LEU A 637 39.24 3.88 -20.12
N LEU A 638 38.25 2.98 -20.04
CA LEU A 638 38.14 2.03 -18.94
C LEU A 638 39.34 1.10 -18.89
N SER A 639 39.77 0.56 -20.04
CA SER A 639 40.93 -0.32 -20.13
C SER A 639 42.21 0.39 -19.65
N GLN A 640 42.37 1.67 -19.98
CA GLN A 640 43.49 2.48 -19.52
C GLN A 640 43.43 2.73 -18.01
N LEU A 641 42.25 3.06 -17.45
CA LEU A 641 42.06 3.19 -16.00
C LEU A 641 42.37 1.90 -15.24
N VAL A 642 42.01 0.74 -15.81
CA VAL A 642 42.34 -0.57 -15.24
C VAL A 642 43.83 -0.86 -15.33
N LYS A 643 44.44 -0.62 -16.49
CA LYS A 643 45.88 -0.82 -16.74
C LYS A 643 46.74 0.02 -15.79
N ASP A 644 46.32 1.25 -15.53
CA ASP A 644 47.05 2.19 -14.68
C ASP A 644 46.74 1.99 -13.18
N GLY A 645 45.89 1.01 -12.83
CA GLY A 645 45.55 0.67 -11.45
C GLY A 645 44.61 1.66 -10.76
N VAL A 646 44.09 2.66 -11.48
CA VAL A 646 43.06 3.58 -10.97
C VAL A 646 41.77 2.81 -10.66
N ILE A 647 41.47 1.79 -11.45
CA ILE A 647 40.39 0.82 -11.20
C ILE A 647 41.01 -0.57 -11.07
N SER A 648 40.75 -1.28 -9.98
CA SER A 648 41.22 -2.66 -9.78
C SER A 648 40.08 -3.68 -9.92
N PRO A 649 40.19 -4.68 -10.81
CA PRO A 649 39.27 -5.82 -10.83
C PRO A 649 39.55 -6.77 -9.67
N GLU A 650 38.51 -7.09 -8.89
CA GLU A 650 38.54 -8.17 -7.90
C GLU A 650 37.24 -8.98 -8.01
N ASN A 651 37.34 -10.26 -8.38
CA ASN A 651 36.19 -11.13 -8.68
C ASN A 651 35.25 -10.54 -9.73
N HIS A 652 33.98 -10.30 -9.36
CA HIS A 652 32.93 -9.72 -10.21
C HIS A 652 32.76 -8.19 -9.98
N MET A 653 33.65 -7.58 -9.19
CA MET A 653 33.60 -6.15 -8.83
C MET A 653 34.81 -5.41 -9.39
N TYR A 654 34.61 -4.13 -9.70
CA TYR A 654 35.67 -3.14 -9.84
C TYR A 654 35.72 -2.29 -8.57
N TYR A 655 36.94 -1.88 -8.19
CA TYR A 655 37.18 -0.92 -7.12
C TYR A 655 37.92 0.29 -7.66
N LEU A 656 37.45 1.50 -7.35
CA LEU A 656 38.08 2.75 -7.72
C LEU A 656 39.00 3.21 -6.58
N GLU A 657 40.28 3.46 -6.90
CA GLU A 657 41.29 3.90 -5.94
C GLU A 657 41.44 5.44 -6.00
N PRO A 658 40.86 6.23 -5.06
CA PRO A 658 40.77 7.69 -5.19
C PRO A 658 42.14 8.39 -5.23
N ASN A 659 43.12 7.84 -4.51
CA ASN A 659 44.48 8.38 -4.49
C ASN A 659 45.16 8.23 -5.85
N LEU A 660 44.92 7.13 -6.56
CA LEU A 660 45.46 6.88 -7.91
C LEU A 660 44.69 7.68 -8.96
N LEU A 661 43.37 7.89 -8.79
CA LEU A 661 42.62 8.82 -9.63
C LEU A 661 43.26 10.23 -9.59
N GLY A 662 43.63 10.68 -8.39
CA GLY A 662 44.32 11.96 -8.19
C GLY A 662 45.71 12.01 -8.78
N SER A 663 46.57 11.04 -8.47
CA SER A 663 47.99 11.08 -8.86
C SER A 663 48.26 10.66 -10.31
N VAL A 664 47.39 9.86 -10.93
CA VAL A 664 47.58 9.32 -12.29
C VAL A 664 46.72 10.05 -13.33
N ALA A 665 45.43 10.22 -13.04
CA ALA A 665 44.50 10.89 -13.93
C ALA A 665 44.35 12.40 -13.64
N GLY A 666 45.07 12.93 -12.65
CA GLY A 666 45.05 14.34 -12.29
C GLY A 666 43.69 14.83 -11.77
N ALA A 667 42.83 13.92 -11.30
CA ALA A 667 41.44 14.20 -11.00
C ALA A 667 41.03 13.71 -9.60
N SER A 668 40.25 14.51 -8.87
CA SER A 668 39.53 14.07 -7.68
C SER A 668 38.08 13.74 -8.00
N PHE A 669 37.44 12.91 -7.17
CA PHE A 669 36.02 12.59 -7.32
C PHE A 669 35.14 13.86 -7.39
N LEU A 670 35.46 14.88 -6.57
CA LEU A 670 34.79 16.18 -6.59
C LEU A 670 34.99 16.91 -7.93
N GLN A 671 36.24 17.02 -8.41
CA GLN A 671 36.55 17.65 -9.69
C GLN A 671 35.83 16.99 -10.87
N VAL A 672 35.75 15.65 -10.86
CA VAL A 672 35.02 14.89 -11.87
C VAL A 672 33.52 15.15 -11.76
N ASN A 673 32.97 15.18 -10.55
CA ASN A 673 31.55 15.47 -10.32
C ASN A 673 31.18 16.89 -10.79
N THR A 674 32.03 17.89 -10.50
CA THR A 674 31.84 19.30 -10.87
C THR A 674 32.33 19.65 -12.28
N LYS A 675 32.78 18.67 -13.08
CA LYS A 675 33.38 18.86 -14.42
C LYS A 675 34.53 19.90 -14.44
N ASN A 676 35.24 20.05 -13.32
CA ASN A 676 36.39 20.94 -13.19
C ASN A 676 37.67 20.14 -13.42
N TYR A 677 37.96 19.84 -14.68
CA TYR A 677 39.09 19.00 -15.06
C TYR A 677 40.38 19.81 -15.14
N SER A 678 41.46 19.27 -14.56
CA SER A 678 42.80 19.82 -14.71
C SER A 678 43.33 19.55 -16.13
N ASP A 679 44.36 20.30 -16.55
CA ASP A 679 45.08 20.03 -17.80
C ASP A 679 45.65 18.60 -17.83
N GLU A 680 46.05 18.07 -16.66
CA GLU A 680 46.52 16.69 -16.52
C GLU A 680 45.40 15.69 -16.84
N THR A 681 44.18 15.93 -16.37
CA THR A 681 43.02 15.09 -16.69
C THR A 681 42.68 15.14 -18.18
N LEU A 682 42.71 16.33 -18.78
CA LEU A 682 42.48 16.50 -20.22
C LEU A 682 43.50 15.69 -21.03
N GLN A 683 44.79 15.80 -20.68
CA GLN A 683 45.86 15.06 -21.34
C GLN A 683 45.78 13.54 -21.10
N TYR A 684 45.35 13.12 -19.91
CA TYR A 684 45.14 11.71 -19.58
C TYR A 684 44.03 11.11 -20.45
N VAL A 685 42.85 11.74 -20.48
CA VAL A 685 41.70 11.27 -21.26
C VAL A 685 42.02 11.28 -22.76
N ALA A 686 42.62 12.37 -23.27
CA ALA A 686 43.03 12.45 -24.68
C ALA A 686 44.08 11.39 -25.07
N ARG A 687 44.93 10.94 -24.13
CA ARG A 687 45.89 9.85 -24.36
C ARG A 687 45.22 8.49 -24.32
N ALA A 688 44.28 8.28 -23.41
CA ALA A 688 43.57 7.02 -23.23
C ALA A 688 42.75 6.62 -24.47
N ILE A 689 42.21 7.60 -25.19
CA ILE A 689 41.38 7.39 -26.40
C ILE A 689 42.19 7.43 -27.72
N LYS A 690 43.51 7.62 -27.66
CA LYS A 690 44.36 7.52 -28.87
C LYS A 690 44.50 6.06 -29.26
N HIS A 691 44.06 5.71 -30.47
CA HIS A 691 44.37 4.40 -31.05
C HIS A 691 45.89 4.25 -31.15
N THR A 692 46.44 3.25 -30.48
CA THR A 692 47.72 2.66 -30.87
C THR A 692 47.51 2.00 -32.23
N GLU A 693 48.14 2.54 -33.27
CA GLU A 693 48.34 1.84 -34.55
C GLU A 693 49.06 0.50 -34.36
#